data_AF-A0A831URR8-F1
#
_entry.id   AF-A0A831URR8-F1
#
_cell.length_a   1.000
_cell.length_b   1.000
_cell.length_c   1.000
_cell.angle_alpha   90.00
_cell.angle_beta   90.00
_cell.angle_gamma   90.00
#
_symmetry.space_group_name_H-M   'P 1'
#
loop_
_entity.id
_entity.type
_entity.pdbx_description
1 polymer ?
#
loop_
_entity_poly.entity_id
_entity_poly.type
_entity_poly.pdbx_seq_one_letter_code
_entity_poly.pdbx_strand_id
1 'polypeptide(L)'
;MSTAPPPLCPLNALTLTDPQVWEDTGMPRDFEGPHTHTLKFEWYPQRGRRYWLRFDGASYEAVVELNGKPLGTHRGIWDGFTINITRALRRGKNYLTVHITKNGGARFPVPEVLSGFLPYVSSPFGGLWQPVRFFDTGEAWLSDLWIHGEADGTVHISGSVVSKRRVPLTLNIYPLKGRWDNPYRAELKARGAFAHTIMLPEPRAWSPETPNLYWCRVEVGENSHYVDLLFGLRTVEVQGSQIYLNGTPFYPRGLLHWGWYLDTHAPNPSREQAHKELLTLKEAGFNMLKACLWVPPDWYLAYCDLRGVAVWLELPLWLPQIPPERLEEVVAEYEAIVRQVRNHPCIVLWTLGCELSARFPAEGLRVLYERVKALTGSPLVRDNSGGGECYGGSLQEYADFADYHLYGDAHYARTTFRAFLEAPRPPQPWLQGEFADHDTMRDFISLRQKVAPKHLWWLSQDPQENPQGVRWFYETPYVEDRLKAQGLWDALPTLVENSRREMVAYHKIVLETMRSLRGTSGYVVTGLKDTPIATAGLLDERGEPKVPLEAYRDFNADTVVLIDWARRRVWQAGGDRPANPDPYNHFGGQTLYPRILLSHFGKPLPSQLKVCWELWLGETQVGHGEVLIPTPSGESPLFLCQLSVEIPPVSNLTHALFMVKVEGAGEVIARNRWRWGIYPRPQWETLGQVALYEPAFCFEEWELPTEVFRRCAQPPERESVLLATALPDWLDDWVAQGGRCLVLLPPLKSHTQAMPFWREATHRFLPHPVWERLGWMPQHLNERLFAFSTDYALLPQACLPSAEQYTPLWQRVDTRTGYCHAYLHEEAVGEGKALFTTLHFTGEHGDTPRTLRYHPAGQYWLYALLHYLIER
;
A
#
# COMPACT_ATOMS: atom_id res chain seq x y z
N MET A 1 38.56 -4.06 29.56
CA MET A 1 37.94 -2.85 28.96
C MET A 1 36.86 -2.35 29.91
N SER A 2 36.55 -1.05 29.95
CA SER A 2 35.49 -0.54 30.82
C SER A 2 34.14 -1.03 30.29
N THR A 3 33.39 -1.78 31.09
CA THR A 3 32.05 -2.36 30.78
C THR A 3 30.91 -1.33 30.78
N ALA A 4 31.24 -0.03 30.66
CA ALA A 4 30.25 1.04 30.77
C ALA A 4 29.60 1.30 29.39
N PRO A 5 28.28 1.52 29.34
CA PRO A 5 27.60 1.80 28.07
C PRO A 5 28.11 3.10 27.44
N PRO A 6 28.13 3.18 26.10
CA PRO A 6 28.65 4.35 25.39
C PRO A 6 27.76 5.58 25.57
N PRO A 7 28.28 6.80 25.30
CA PRO A 7 27.47 8.01 25.28
C PRO A 7 26.55 8.10 24.06
N LEU A 8 25.44 8.80 24.24
CA LEU A 8 24.65 9.35 23.14
C LEU A 8 25.49 10.34 22.33
N CYS A 9 25.24 10.44 21.02
CA CYS A 9 25.96 11.34 20.15
C CYS A 9 25.35 12.75 20.19
N PRO A 10 26.12 13.83 20.42
CA PRO A 10 25.63 15.19 20.30
C PRO A 10 25.23 15.54 18.85
N LEU A 11 24.24 16.41 18.68
CA LEU A 11 23.74 16.79 17.34
C LEU A 11 24.80 17.45 16.45
N ASN A 12 25.70 18.23 17.04
CA ASN A 12 26.80 18.94 16.35
C ASN A 12 28.12 18.16 16.37
N ALA A 13 28.08 16.85 16.61
CA ALA A 13 29.25 15.98 16.45
C ALA A 13 29.83 16.14 15.03
N LEU A 14 31.16 16.10 14.94
CA LEU A 14 31.88 16.30 13.69
C LEU A 14 31.67 15.10 12.76
N THR A 15 31.04 15.29 11.61
CA THR A 15 30.98 14.26 10.57
C THR A 15 32.36 14.04 9.96
N LEU A 16 32.87 12.81 10.02
CA LEU A 16 34.16 12.41 9.46
C LEU A 16 34.05 11.88 8.03
N THR A 17 32.89 11.31 7.67
CA THR A 17 32.64 10.78 6.34
C THR A 17 31.16 10.86 5.99
N ASP A 18 30.90 11.13 4.72
CA ASP A 18 29.58 10.94 4.13
C ASP A 18 29.27 9.45 3.91
N PRO A 19 27.98 9.08 3.83
CA PRO A 19 27.54 7.74 3.50
C PRO A 19 28.19 7.19 2.22
N GLN A 20 28.61 5.94 2.26
CA GLN A 20 29.15 5.23 1.10
C GLN A 20 28.68 3.77 1.11
N VAL A 21 28.07 3.36 0.01
CA VAL A 21 27.84 1.95 -0.31
C VAL A 21 28.57 1.57 -1.58
N TRP A 22 29.21 0.42 -1.59
CA TRP A 22 30.12 0.09 -2.67
C TRP A 22 29.42 -0.31 -3.97
N GLU A 23 28.15 -0.73 -3.92
CA GLU A 23 27.33 -0.98 -5.11
C GLU A 23 27.16 0.31 -5.95
N ASP A 24 27.11 1.48 -5.31
CA ASP A 24 27.05 2.78 -5.98
C ASP A 24 28.40 3.17 -6.63
N THR A 25 29.49 2.49 -6.25
CA THR A 25 30.85 2.70 -6.78
C THR A 25 31.23 1.74 -7.92
N GLY A 26 30.34 0.81 -8.28
CA GLY A 26 30.56 -0.20 -9.31
C GLY A 26 31.17 -1.51 -8.83
N MET A 27 31.26 -1.74 -7.51
CA MET A 27 31.62 -3.06 -7.00
C MET A 27 30.49 -4.08 -7.28
N PRO A 28 30.82 -5.35 -7.59
CA PRO A 28 29.82 -6.37 -7.88
C PRO A 28 28.80 -6.56 -6.75
N ARG A 29 27.53 -6.77 -7.11
CA ARG A 29 26.42 -6.94 -6.14
C ARG A 29 26.53 -8.21 -5.30
N ASP A 30 27.24 -9.22 -5.79
CA ASP A 30 27.52 -10.48 -5.09
C ASP A 30 28.79 -10.41 -4.22
N PHE A 31 29.53 -9.29 -4.26
CA PHE A 31 30.70 -9.10 -3.41
C PHE A 31 30.28 -8.95 -1.94
N GLU A 32 30.53 -9.99 -1.15
CA GLU A 32 30.18 -10.07 0.28
C GLU A 32 31.14 -9.26 1.19
N GLY A 33 32.36 -9.00 0.72
CA GLY A 33 33.45 -8.47 1.54
C GLY A 33 34.43 -9.56 2.02
N PRO A 34 35.37 -9.21 2.92
CA PRO A 34 35.49 -7.91 3.57
C PRO A 34 35.94 -6.79 2.62
N HIS A 35 35.28 -5.63 2.68
CA HIS A 35 35.77 -4.38 2.10
C HIS A 35 36.42 -3.53 3.19
N THR A 36 37.48 -2.78 2.86
CA THR A 36 38.21 -1.95 3.83
C THR A 36 38.01 -0.47 3.56
N HIS A 37 37.33 0.22 4.47
CA HIS A 37 37.25 1.68 4.47
C HIS A 37 38.37 2.27 5.33
N THR A 38 39.15 3.20 4.77
CA THR A 38 40.19 3.93 5.52
C THR A 38 39.89 5.41 5.52
N LEU A 39 39.74 5.97 6.72
CA LEU A 39 39.46 7.38 6.96
C LEU A 39 40.63 8.02 7.72
N LYS A 40 41.04 9.20 7.27
CA LYS A 40 42.11 9.97 7.91
C LYS A 40 41.54 11.22 8.54
N PHE A 41 41.88 11.45 9.80
CA PHE A 41 41.55 12.70 10.49
C PHE A 41 42.71 13.15 11.37
N GLU A 42 42.76 14.44 11.68
CA GLU A 42 43.76 15.01 12.60
C GLU A 42 43.09 15.45 13.88
N TRP A 43 43.70 15.10 15.02
CA TRP A 43 43.17 15.48 16.32
C TRP A 43 44.25 15.69 17.36
N TYR A 44 43.99 16.59 18.30
CA TYR A 44 44.89 16.93 19.40
C TYR A 44 44.16 16.68 20.73
N PRO A 45 44.27 15.47 21.31
CA PRO A 45 43.49 15.10 22.49
C PRO A 45 43.87 15.96 23.70
N GLN A 46 42.84 16.33 24.46
CA GLN A 46 42.94 17.12 25.68
C GLN A 46 42.89 16.21 26.91
N ARG A 47 43.58 16.62 27.98
CA ARG A 47 43.58 15.88 29.25
C ARG A 47 42.19 15.90 29.88
N GLY A 48 41.73 14.75 30.36
CA GLY A 48 40.44 14.62 31.05
C GLY A 48 39.23 14.45 30.11
N ARG A 49 39.44 14.46 28.79
CA ARG A 49 38.40 14.17 27.80
C ARG A 49 38.49 12.71 27.33
N ARG A 50 37.35 12.19 26.90
CA ARG A 50 37.17 10.89 26.25
C ARG A 50 36.67 11.13 24.85
N TYR A 51 37.17 10.37 23.90
CA TYR A 51 36.87 10.52 22.48
C TYR A 51 36.13 9.29 21.97
N TRP A 52 35.14 9.54 21.12
CA TRP A 52 34.19 8.54 20.66
C TRP A 52 33.96 8.68 19.16
N LEU A 53 33.69 7.55 18.51
CA LEU A 53 33.15 7.49 17.16
C LEU A 53 31.75 6.89 17.23
N ARG A 54 30.77 7.59 16.66
CA ARG A 54 29.42 7.07 16.40
C ARG A 54 29.35 6.70 14.93
N PHE A 55 29.00 5.46 14.65
CA PHE A 55 28.60 4.99 13.34
C PHE A 55 27.08 5.01 13.32
N ASP A 56 26.47 5.80 12.44
CA ASP A 56 25.01 5.90 12.38
C ASP A 56 24.35 4.69 11.68
N GLY A 57 25.12 3.94 10.90
CA GLY A 57 24.66 2.74 10.20
C GLY A 57 25.78 2.11 9.35
N ALA A 58 25.95 0.80 9.48
CA ALA A 58 26.86 -0.02 8.69
C ALA A 58 26.12 -1.28 8.21
N SER A 59 26.49 -1.86 7.08
CA SER A 59 25.90 -3.13 6.60
C SER A 59 27.00 -4.14 6.30
N TYR A 60 27.15 -5.25 7.04
CA TYR A 60 26.41 -5.71 8.23
C TYR A 60 27.35 -5.90 9.43
N GLU A 61 28.44 -6.66 9.27
CA GLU A 61 29.48 -6.75 10.29
C GLU A 61 30.57 -5.71 10.05
N ALA A 62 30.81 -4.84 11.03
CA ALA A 62 31.86 -3.83 10.98
C ALA A 62 32.93 -4.09 12.04
N VAL A 63 34.15 -4.42 11.62
CA VAL A 63 35.33 -4.58 12.48
C VAL A 63 36.16 -3.30 12.44
N VAL A 64 36.29 -2.63 13.59
CA VAL A 64 36.85 -1.28 13.68
C VAL A 64 38.24 -1.29 14.29
N GLU A 65 39.18 -0.62 13.62
CA GLU A 65 40.54 -0.40 14.09
C GLU A 65 40.92 1.09 14.03
N LEU A 66 41.74 1.54 14.98
CA LEU A 66 42.33 2.87 14.93
C LEU A 66 43.83 2.79 15.10
N ASN A 67 44.57 3.31 14.12
CA ASN A 67 46.02 3.31 14.08
C ASN A 67 46.64 1.89 14.25
N GLY A 68 46.00 0.89 13.63
CA GLY A 68 46.38 -0.52 13.71
C GLY A 68 46.05 -1.21 15.04
N LYS A 69 45.21 -0.60 15.89
CA LYS A 69 44.73 -1.21 17.13
C LYS A 69 43.25 -1.59 16.98
N PRO A 70 42.87 -2.86 17.22
CA PRO A 70 41.48 -3.27 17.19
C PRO A 70 40.69 -2.63 18.32
N LEU A 71 39.47 -2.16 18.00
CA LEU A 71 38.59 -1.46 18.93
C LEU A 71 37.30 -2.22 19.23
N GLY A 72 36.76 -2.97 18.26
CA GLY A 72 35.56 -3.78 18.45
C GLY A 72 34.89 -4.19 17.14
N THR A 73 33.82 -4.96 17.27
CA THR A 73 32.97 -5.42 16.18
C THR A 73 31.52 -5.05 16.48
N HIS A 74 30.80 -4.61 15.46
CA HIS A 74 29.35 -4.42 15.50
C HIS A 74 28.69 -5.30 14.42
N ARG A 75 27.47 -5.78 14.72
CA ARG A 75 26.59 -6.52 13.81
C ARG A 75 25.21 -5.90 13.93
N GLY A 76 24.64 -5.53 12.79
CA GLY A 76 23.38 -4.81 12.69
C GLY A 76 23.38 -3.99 11.41
N ILE A 77 22.21 -3.81 10.78
CA ILE A 77 22.07 -2.90 9.63
C ILE A 77 21.46 -1.56 10.07
N TRP A 78 20.46 -1.65 10.94
CA TRP A 78 19.46 -0.62 11.17
C TRP A 78 19.72 0.24 12.40
N ASP A 79 20.53 -0.25 13.33
CA ASP A 79 21.01 0.51 14.47
C ASP A 79 22.42 1.06 14.21
N GLY A 80 22.73 2.16 14.88
CA GLY A 80 24.09 2.67 14.96
C GLY A 80 24.78 2.25 16.25
N PHE A 81 26.11 2.33 16.28
CA PHE A 81 26.94 1.95 17.43
C PHE A 81 28.03 2.97 17.72
N THR A 82 28.50 3.00 18.98
CA THR A 82 29.49 3.98 19.45
C THR A 82 30.70 3.28 20.06
N ILE A 83 31.91 3.65 19.63
CA ILE A 83 33.18 3.07 20.09
C ILE A 83 34.04 4.10 20.79
N ASN A 84 34.63 3.72 21.94
CA ASN A 84 35.60 4.55 22.63
C ASN A 84 36.99 4.45 21.96
N ILE A 85 37.50 5.58 21.48
CA ILE A 85 38.79 5.63 20.79
C ILE A 85 39.91 6.26 21.63
N THR A 86 39.61 6.71 22.85
CA THR A 86 40.50 7.52 23.69
C THR A 86 41.91 6.94 23.84
N ARG A 87 42.05 5.62 23.99
CA ARG A 87 43.35 4.95 24.19
C ARG A 87 44.12 4.66 22.91
N ALA A 88 43.45 4.67 21.76
CA ALA A 88 44.06 4.40 20.45
C ALA A 88 44.35 5.69 19.66
N LEU A 89 43.72 6.80 20.06
CA LEU A 89 43.90 8.12 19.45
C LEU A 89 45.32 8.66 19.68
N ARG A 90 45.97 9.11 18.61
CA ARG A 90 47.29 9.75 18.60
C ARG A 90 47.14 11.26 18.45
N ARG A 91 48.15 12.00 18.92
CA ARG A 91 48.27 13.44 18.63
C ARG A 91 48.63 13.62 17.15
N GLY A 92 47.92 14.49 16.45
CA GLY A 92 48.09 14.73 15.01
C GLY A 92 47.28 13.73 14.18
N LYS A 93 47.92 13.10 13.18
CA LYS A 93 47.27 12.21 12.21
C LYS A 93 46.81 10.90 12.84
N ASN A 94 45.58 10.51 12.49
CA ASN A 94 44.95 9.26 12.86
C ASN A 94 44.35 8.57 11.64
N TYR A 95 44.41 7.24 11.63
CA TYR A 95 43.88 6.39 10.58
C TYR A 95 42.84 5.44 11.19
N LEU A 96 41.59 5.63 10.81
CA LEU A 96 40.48 4.75 11.13
C LEU A 96 40.33 3.74 9.99
N THR A 97 40.38 2.46 10.32
CA THR A 97 40.17 1.37 9.37
C THR A 97 38.95 0.59 9.79
N VAL A 98 38.03 0.35 8.86
CA VAL A 98 36.81 -0.43 9.11
C VAL A 98 36.73 -1.52 8.06
N HIS A 99 36.76 -2.77 8.50
CA HIS A 99 36.53 -3.93 7.63
C HIS A 99 35.06 -4.31 7.71
N ILE A 100 34.37 -4.31 6.56
CA ILE A 100 32.94 -4.55 6.48
C ILE A 100 32.66 -5.81 5.67
N THR A 101 31.89 -6.72 6.24
CA THR A 101 31.27 -7.86 5.53
C THR A 101 29.76 -7.64 5.52
N LYS A 102 29.13 -7.61 4.35
CA LYS A 102 27.69 -7.37 4.21
C LYS A 102 26.86 -8.66 4.37
N ASN A 103 25.54 -8.49 4.45
CA ASN A 103 24.58 -9.59 4.38
C ASN A 103 24.34 -10.06 2.93
N GLY A 104 23.70 -11.22 2.76
CA GLY A 104 23.35 -11.80 1.46
C GLY A 104 24.36 -12.76 0.86
N GLY A 105 25.50 -12.98 1.52
CA GLY A 105 26.43 -14.04 1.20
C GLY A 105 26.38 -15.20 2.20
N ALA A 106 27.38 -16.10 2.13
CA ALA A 106 27.37 -17.35 2.88
C ALA A 106 27.54 -17.14 4.40
N ARG A 107 28.19 -16.05 4.82
CA ARG A 107 28.44 -15.77 6.24
C ARG A 107 27.22 -15.19 6.95
N PHE A 108 26.45 -14.37 6.24
CA PHE A 108 25.26 -13.70 6.75
C PHE A 108 24.09 -13.81 5.75
N PRO A 109 23.47 -14.99 5.62
CA PRO A 109 22.32 -15.16 4.75
C PRO A 109 21.18 -14.22 5.13
N VAL A 110 20.51 -13.60 4.14
CA VAL A 110 19.43 -12.62 4.38
C VAL A 110 18.36 -13.10 5.37
N PRO A 111 17.83 -14.34 5.29
CA PRO A 111 16.80 -14.82 6.21
C PRO A 111 17.27 -15.07 7.65
N GLU A 112 18.59 -15.13 7.89
CA GLU A 112 19.19 -15.46 9.20
C GLU A 112 19.65 -14.24 10.00
N VAL A 113 19.45 -13.03 9.46
CA VAL A 113 19.76 -11.75 10.11
C VAL A 113 18.63 -10.76 9.86
N LEU A 114 18.58 -9.67 10.62
CA LEU A 114 17.52 -8.66 10.54
C LEU A 114 17.69 -7.74 9.31
N SER A 115 17.64 -8.31 8.12
CA SER A 115 17.85 -7.59 6.86
C SER A 115 16.63 -6.80 6.39
N GLY A 116 15.44 -7.10 6.92
CA GLY A 116 14.18 -6.61 6.35
C GLY A 116 13.91 -7.16 4.94
N PHE A 117 13.15 -6.40 4.14
CA PHE A 117 12.71 -6.82 2.81
C PHE A 117 13.42 -6.12 1.65
N LEU A 118 14.13 -5.02 1.92
CA LEU A 118 14.85 -4.25 0.90
C LEU A 118 15.80 -5.11 0.03
N PRO A 119 16.52 -6.13 0.54
CA PRO A 119 17.32 -7.01 -0.31
C PRO A 119 16.54 -7.76 -1.40
N TYR A 120 15.24 -7.98 -1.21
CA TYR A 120 14.36 -8.64 -2.17
C TYR A 120 13.71 -7.66 -3.15
N VAL A 121 13.49 -6.42 -2.70
CA VAL A 121 13.02 -5.31 -3.54
C VAL A 121 14.13 -4.82 -4.48
N SER A 122 15.39 -4.93 -4.04
CA SER A 122 16.58 -4.47 -4.72
C SER A 122 17.71 -5.50 -4.61
N SER A 123 18.78 -5.19 -3.87
CA SER A 123 19.87 -6.11 -3.59
C SER A 123 20.44 -5.83 -2.20
N PRO A 124 21.11 -6.80 -1.55
CA PRO A 124 21.94 -6.51 -0.39
C PRO A 124 22.99 -5.44 -0.71
N PHE A 125 23.20 -4.50 0.20
CA PHE A 125 24.17 -3.42 0.06
C PHE A 125 25.22 -3.49 1.18
N GLY A 126 26.44 -3.03 0.90
CA GLY A 126 27.51 -3.03 1.88
C GLY A 126 28.24 -1.70 1.99
N GLY A 127 28.70 -1.40 3.20
CA GLY A 127 29.44 -0.18 3.50
C GLY A 127 28.92 0.58 4.71
N LEU A 128 29.44 1.80 4.88
CA LEU A 128 29.01 2.78 5.87
C LEU A 128 27.87 3.61 5.28
N TRP A 129 26.66 3.05 5.29
CA TRP A 129 25.49 3.61 4.61
C TRP A 129 24.88 4.84 5.33
N GLN A 130 25.36 5.17 6.52
CA GLN A 130 25.11 6.43 7.23
C GLN A 130 26.43 7.03 7.76
N PRO A 131 26.45 8.32 8.17
CA PRO A 131 27.68 9.01 8.55
C PRO A 131 28.42 8.40 9.75
N VAL A 132 29.74 8.64 9.79
CA VAL A 132 30.54 8.44 11.01
C VAL A 132 30.79 9.78 11.66
N ARG A 133 30.45 9.91 12.94
CA ARG A 133 30.60 11.15 13.72
C ARG A 133 31.63 11.00 14.82
N PHE A 134 32.43 12.05 14.99
CA PHE A 134 33.42 12.18 16.05
C PHE A 134 32.92 13.17 17.10
N PHE A 135 33.02 12.78 18.36
CA PHE A 135 32.67 13.66 19.49
C PHE A 135 33.44 13.27 20.74
N ASP A 136 33.33 14.12 21.76
CA ASP A 136 34.04 13.92 23.01
C ASP A 136 33.17 14.20 24.24
N THR A 137 33.55 13.57 25.35
CA THR A 137 32.88 13.71 26.65
C THR A 137 33.91 13.92 27.76
N GLY A 138 33.48 14.39 28.92
CA GLY A 138 34.22 14.33 30.17
C GLY A 138 34.07 12.99 30.88
N GLU A 139 34.15 12.99 32.22
CA GLU A 139 34.03 11.80 33.05
C GLU A 139 32.58 11.32 33.28
N ALA A 140 31.59 12.16 32.96
CA ALA A 140 30.17 11.84 33.06
C ALA A 140 29.46 12.03 31.71
N TRP A 141 28.59 11.09 31.33
CA TRP A 141 27.83 11.17 30.09
C TRP A 141 26.48 10.44 30.20
N LEU A 142 25.48 10.94 29.46
CA LEU A 142 24.24 10.21 29.14
C LEU A 142 24.53 9.05 28.20
N SER A 143 24.12 7.85 28.58
CA SER A 143 24.14 6.65 27.72
C SER A 143 22.76 6.29 27.18
N ASP A 144 21.70 6.88 27.73
CA ASP A 144 20.31 6.71 27.30
C ASP A 144 19.51 7.95 27.71
N LEU A 145 18.56 8.34 26.86
CA LEU A 145 17.64 9.45 27.09
C LEU A 145 16.37 9.25 26.27
N TRP A 146 15.23 9.26 26.95
CA TRP A 146 13.91 9.22 26.35
C TRP A 146 13.08 10.36 26.92
N ILE A 147 12.62 11.23 26.03
CA ILE A 147 11.74 12.35 26.34
C ILE A 147 10.50 12.20 25.47
N HIS A 148 9.35 12.03 26.12
CA HIS A 148 8.04 12.05 25.46
C HIS A 148 7.08 12.87 26.32
N GLY A 149 6.00 13.35 25.72
CA GLY A 149 4.97 14.02 26.50
C GLY A 149 3.58 13.79 25.96
N GLU A 150 2.62 14.06 26.83
CA GLU A 150 1.19 13.95 26.60
C GLU A 150 0.62 15.27 26.08
N ALA A 151 -0.54 15.23 25.44
CA ALA A 151 -1.20 16.42 24.88
C ALA A 151 -1.54 17.48 25.94
N ASP A 152 -1.68 17.07 27.20
CA ASP A 152 -1.94 17.95 28.35
C ASP A 152 -0.71 18.71 28.85
N GLY A 153 0.48 18.43 28.28
CA GLY A 153 1.74 19.06 28.62
C GLY A 153 2.62 18.28 29.59
N THR A 154 2.19 17.11 30.05
CA THR A 154 2.98 16.25 30.93
C THR A 154 4.16 15.72 30.14
N VAL A 155 5.39 15.97 30.59
CA VAL A 155 6.60 15.49 29.92
C VAL A 155 7.33 14.52 30.82
N HIS A 156 7.50 13.30 30.33
CA HIS A 156 8.24 12.23 30.98
C HIS A 156 9.67 12.19 30.42
N ILE A 157 10.63 12.23 31.33
CA ILE A 157 12.05 12.21 31.01
C ILE A 157 12.66 11.03 31.75
N SER A 158 13.25 10.09 31.02
CA SER A 158 13.97 8.97 31.62
C SER A 158 15.26 8.67 30.86
N GLY A 159 16.19 7.98 31.49
CA GLY A 159 17.45 7.64 30.85
C GLY A 159 18.48 7.10 31.83
N SER A 160 19.75 7.12 31.42
CA SER A 160 20.86 6.65 32.26
C SER A 160 22.09 7.54 32.11
N VAL A 161 22.71 7.89 33.24
CA VAL A 161 23.97 8.63 33.31
C VAL A 161 25.09 7.72 33.80
N VAL A 162 26.13 7.59 32.99
CA VAL A 162 27.40 6.97 33.41
C VAL A 162 28.23 8.02 34.12
N SER A 163 28.47 7.82 35.42
CA SER A 163 29.34 8.68 36.23
C SER A 163 29.77 7.98 37.52
N LYS A 164 30.93 8.39 38.06
CA LYS A 164 31.39 7.94 39.40
C LYS A 164 30.59 8.58 40.54
N ARG A 165 30.02 9.77 40.32
CA ARG A 165 29.27 10.55 41.31
C ARG A 165 27.94 11.02 40.75
N ARG A 166 27.00 11.42 41.61
CA ARG A 166 25.82 12.14 41.16
C ARG A 166 26.26 13.47 40.52
N VAL A 167 25.80 13.73 39.31
CA VAL A 167 26.10 14.95 38.54
C VAL A 167 24.81 15.71 38.25
N PRO A 168 24.85 17.05 38.16
CA PRO A 168 23.68 17.81 37.73
C PRO A 168 23.39 17.52 36.25
N LEU A 169 22.10 17.45 35.92
CA LEU A 169 21.55 17.47 34.58
C LEU A 169 20.71 18.75 34.44
N THR A 170 21.02 19.56 33.44
CA THR A 170 20.24 20.77 33.13
C THR A 170 19.53 20.55 31.81
N LEU A 171 18.20 20.61 31.83
CA LEU A 171 17.36 20.49 30.63
C LEU A 171 16.86 21.87 30.26
N ASN A 172 17.14 22.30 29.04
CA ASN A 172 16.61 23.54 28.47
C ASN A 172 15.68 23.16 27.29
N ILE A 173 14.38 23.43 27.44
CA ILE A 173 13.34 23.02 26.50
C ILE A 173 12.76 24.27 25.83
N TYR A 174 12.74 24.25 24.50
CA TYR A 174 12.29 25.36 23.66
C TYR A 174 11.20 24.88 22.70
N PRO A 175 10.07 25.59 22.57
CA PRO A 175 9.17 25.38 21.44
C PRO A 175 9.92 25.64 20.14
N LEU A 176 9.88 24.70 19.19
CA LEU A 176 10.61 24.83 17.92
C LEU A 176 10.07 26.00 17.08
N LYS A 177 8.75 26.24 17.16
CA LYS A 177 8.05 27.38 16.55
C LYS A 177 7.72 28.42 17.61
N GLY A 178 8.34 29.60 17.54
CA GLY A 178 8.11 30.71 18.47
C GLY A 178 9.37 31.49 18.78
N ARG A 179 9.35 32.29 19.86
CA ARG A 179 10.53 32.98 20.39
C ARG A 179 11.39 32.02 21.21
N TRP A 180 12.71 32.11 21.06
CA TRP A 180 13.69 31.26 21.74
C TRP A 180 14.29 31.91 22.99
N ASP A 181 13.69 33.00 23.45
CA ASP A 181 14.32 33.90 24.41
C ASP A 181 14.30 33.35 25.85
N ASN A 182 13.36 32.45 26.17
CA ASN A 182 13.19 31.84 27.50
C ASN A 182 12.86 30.34 27.42
N PRO A 183 13.82 29.41 27.69
CA PRO A 183 13.51 28.00 27.80
C PRO A 183 12.73 27.67 29.07
N TYR A 184 11.96 26.58 29.00
CA TYR A 184 11.59 25.84 30.20
C TYR A 184 12.83 25.12 30.71
N ARG A 185 13.24 25.42 31.96
CA ARG A 185 14.42 24.84 32.59
C ARG A 185 14.02 23.85 33.67
N ALA A 186 14.60 22.65 33.61
CA ALA A 186 14.51 21.66 34.68
C ALA A 186 15.91 21.22 35.11
N GLU A 187 16.09 20.99 36.40
CA GLU A 187 17.36 20.54 36.97
C GLU A 187 17.15 19.31 37.85
N LEU A 188 17.99 18.30 37.66
CA LEU A 188 18.04 17.14 38.54
C LEU A 188 19.48 16.68 38.76
N LYS A 189 19.68 15.79 39.74
CA LYS A 189 20.98 15.14 39.96
C LYS A 189 20.84 13.63 39.79
N ALA A 190 21.60 13.06 38.87
CA ALA A 190 21.49 11.64 38.51
C ALA A 190 22.84 10.91 38.58
N ARG A 191 22.75 9.59 38.82
CA ARG A 191 23.81 8.58 38.64
C ARG A 191 23.11 7.27 38.32
N GLY A 192 23.48 6.61 37.22
CA GLY A 192 22.76 5.45 36.71
C GLY A 192 21.41 5.84 36.13
N ALA A 193 20.44 4.93 36.21
CA ALA A 193 19.08 5.17 35.72
C ALA A 193 18.39 6.32 36.49
N PHE A 194 17.60 7.10 35.77
CA PHE A 194 16.79 8.18 36.34
C PHE A 194 15.45 8.31 35.60
N ALA A 195 14.47 8.86 36.31
CA ALA A 195 13.17 9.25 35.77
C ALA A 195 12.72 10.55 36.43
N HIS A 196 12.09 11.43 35.67
CA HIS A 196 11.58 12.71 36.12
C HIS A 196 10.35 13.09 35.29
N THR A 197 9.46 13.88 35.87
CA THR A 197 8.26 14.36 35.19
C THR A 197 8.13 15.85 35.45
N ILE A 198 7.87 16.60 34.38
CA ILE A 198 7.64 18.05 34.43
C ILE A 198 6.31 18.38 33.75
N MET A 199 5.79 19.55 34.06
CA MET A 199 4.58 20.09 33.45
C MET A 199 4.95 21.31 32.60
N LEU A 200 4.60 21.29 31.32
CA LEU A 200 4.68 22.47 30.47
C LEU A 200 3.39 23.29 30.60
N PRO A 201 3.44 24.59 30.98
CA PRO A 201 2.24 25.38 31.26
C PRO A 201 1.44 25.79 30.02
N GLU A 202 2.08 25.89 28.86
CA GLU A 202 1.42 26.22 27.58
C GLU A 202 1.76 25.14 26.53
N PRO A 203 1.21 23.92 26.69
CA PRO A 203 1.54 22.81 25.81
C PRO A 203 0.93 23.00 24.43
N ARG A 204 1.71 22.65 23.41
CA ARG A 204 1.25 22.58 22.02
C ARG A 204 1.43 21.16 21.53
N ALA A 205 0.32 20.45 21.41
CA ALA A 205 0.32 19.06 20.97
C ALA A 205 0.80 18.92 19.52
N TRP A 206 1.44 17.79 19.25
CA TRP A 206 1.82 17.31 17.92
C TRP A 206 0.66 16.50 17.33
N SER A 207 0.32 16.78 16.08
CA SER A 207 -0.53 15.94 15.22
C SER A 207 -0.08 16.07 13.76
N PRO A 208 -0.53 15.21 12.84
CA PRO A 208 -0.27 15.37 11.40
C PRO A 208 -0.68 16.74 10.83
N GLU A 209 -1.74 17.34 11.37
CA GLU A 209 -2.27 18.66 10.99
C GLU A 209 -1.52 19.79 11.70
N THR A 210 -1.10 19.56 12.94
CA THR A 210 -0.41 20.54 13.79
C THR A 210 0.89 19.98 14.36
N PRO A 211 1.97 19.85 13.56
CA PRO A 211 3.22 19.24 14.00
C PRO A 211 4.02 20.24 14.86
N ASN A 212 3.60 20.42 16.11
CA ASN A 212 4.33 21.20 17.11
C ASN A 212 5.40 20.32 17.74
N LEU A 213 6.63 20.83 17.79
CA LEU A 213 7.79 20.14 18.35
C LEU A 213 8.50 21.03 19.35
N TYR A 214 9.26 20.38 20.22
CA TYR A 214 10.13 21.01 21.20
C TYR A 214 11.55 20.54 20.97
N TRP A 215 12.50 21.47 21.05
CA TRP A 215 13.92 21.18 21.08
C TRP A 215 14.39 21.16 22.54
N CYS A 216 15.04 20.08 22.95
CA CYS A 216 15.58 19.94 24.30
C CYS A 216 17.08 19.75 24.25
N ARG A 217 17.82 20.64 24.94
CA ARG A 217 19.23 20.44 25.25
C ARG A 217 19.38 19.94 26.68
N VAL A 218 20.00 18.77 26.84
CA VAL A 218 20.36 18.20 28.14
C VAL A 218 21.85 18.30 28.36
N GLU A 219 22.28 19.08 29.35
CA GLU A 219 23.68 19.25 29.73
C GLU A 219 24.02 18.39 30.95
N VAL A 220 25.14 17.67 30.91
CA VAL A 220 25.61 16.75 31.95
C VAL A 220 26.83 17.33 32.63
N GLY A 221 26.71 17.65 33.92
CA GLY A 221 27.80 18.26 34.69
C GLY A 221 28.31 19.57 34.07
N GLU A 222 29.42 20.09 34.59
CA GLU A 222 30.08 21.25 33.99
C GLU A 222 30.86 20.81 32.75
N ASN A 223 30.31 21.09 31.56
CA ASN A 223 30.91 20.82 30.25
C ASN A 223 31.35 19.35 30.01
N SER A 224 30.70 18.37 30.67
CA SER A 224 31.09 16.97 30.50
C SER A 224 30.47 16.35 29.25
N HIS A 225 29.17 16.47 29.05
CA HIS A 225 28.47 15.94 27.87
C HIS A 225 27.19 16.74 27.64
N TYR A 226 26.68 16.79 26.42
CA TYR A 226 25.34 17.30 26.14
C TYR A 226 24.70 16.53 25.00
N VAL A 227 23.38 16.52 24.98
CA VAL A 227 22.56 15.90 23.94
C VAL A 227 21.47 16.87 23.56
N ASP A 228 21.24 17.00 22.25
CA ASP A 228 20.13 17.75 21.69
C ASP A 228 19.17 16.76 21.03
N LEU A 229 17.87 16.89 21.31
CA LEU A 229 16.85 16.08 20.65
C LEU A 229 15.59 16.89 20.38
N LEU A 230 14.82 16.44 19.39
CA LEU A 230 13.45 16.89 19.18
C LEU A 230 12.50 15.90 19.86
N PHE A 231 11.44 16.42 20.45
CA PHE A 231 10.32 15.60 20.94
C PHE A 231 9.00 16.34 20.69
N GLY A 232 7.90 15.60 20.78
CA GLY A 232 6.55 16.15 20.64
C GLY A 232 5.64 15.71 21.79
N LEU A 233 4.57 16.47 21.98
CA LEU A 233 3.53 16.21 22.97
C LEU A 233 2.35 15.56 22.25
N ARG A 234 2.02 14.30 22.51
CA ARG A 234 0.84 13.65 21.94
C ARG A 234 0.31 12.58 22.87
N THR A 235 -0.98 12.35 22.81
CA THR A 235 -1.63 11.25 23.51
C THR A 235 -2.33 10.37 22.48
N VAL A 236 -1.97 9.09 22.43
CA VAL A 236 -2.63 8.09 21.58
C VAL A 236 -3.46 7.21 22.50
N GLU A 237 -4.73 7.01 22.15
CA GLU A 237 -5.67 6.21 22.95
C GLU A 237 -6.46 5.27 22.05
N VAL A 238 -6.87 4.15 22.61
CA VAL A 238 -7.74 3.15 21.95
C VAL A 238 -9.00 2.98 22.79
N GLN A 239 -10.16 3.15 22.16
CA GLN A 239 -11.46 2.88 22.78
C GLN A 239 -12.28 1.99 21.85
N GLY A 240 -12.45 0.72 22.23
CA GLY A 240 -13.08 -0.28 21.37
C GLY A 240 -12.32 -0.42 20.05
N SER A 241 -13.00 -0.19 18.92
CA SER A 241 -12.39 -0.22 17.58
C SER A 241 -11.86 1.12 17.09
N GLN A 242 -11.85 2.18 17.91
CA GLN A 242 -11.44 3.51 17.49
C GLN A 242 -10.09 3.91 18.08
N ILE A 243 -9.28 4.55 17.25
CA ILE A 243 -8.01 5.17 17.63
C ILE A 243 -8.27 6.67 17.81
N TYR A 244 -7.73 7.25 18.87
CA TYR A 244 -7.78 8.67 19.15
C TYR A 244 -6.36 9.24 19.21
N LEU A 245 -6.18 10.42 18.62
CA LEU A 245 -4.97 11.23 18.74
C LEU A 245 -5.37 12.57 19.38
N ASN A 246 -4.83 12.84 20.56
CA ASN A 246 -5.13 14.06 21.34
C ASN A 246 -6.64 14.23 21.58
N GLY A 247 -7.34 13.13 21.91
CA GLY A 247 -8.79 13.12 22.15
C GLY A 247 -9.68 13.24 20.91
N THR A 248 -9.11 13.32 19.70
CA THR A 248 -9.87 13.35 18.43
C THR A 248 -9.76 12.01 17.71
N PRO A 249 -10.84 11.45 17.11
CA PRO A 249 -10.74 10.25 16.30
C PRO A 249 -9.67 10.37 15.22
N PHE A 250 -8.81 9.37 15.11
CA PHE A 250 -7.71 9.32 14.15
C PHE A 250 -7.85 8.07 13.30
N TYR A 251 -7.92 8.25 11.99
CA TYR A 251 -7.99 7.15 11.02
C TYR A 251 -6.70 7.12 10.20
N PRO A 252 -5.78 6.18 10.48
CA PRO A 252 -4.58 5.97 9.66
C PRO A 252 -4.92 5.74 8.20
N ARG A 253 -4.37 6.59 7.33
CA ARG A 253 -4.39 6.45 5.88
C ARG A 253 -2.94 6.44 5.42
N GLY A 254 -2.42 5.24 5.27
CA GLY A 254 -1.02 4.96 5.01
C GLY A 254 -0.68 4.74 3.54
N LEU A 255 0.56 5.06 3.18
CA LEU A 255 1.26 4.50 2.01
C LEU A 255 2.48 3.70 2.49
N LEU A 256 2.69 2.52 1.91
CA LEU A 256 3.80 1.65 2.25
C LEU A 256 5.11 2.09 1.58
N HIS A 257 6.22 2.07 2.30
CA HIS A 257 7.56 2.37 1.77
C HIS A 257 8.59 1.33 2.22
N TRP A 258 9.26 0.67 1.27
CA TRP A 258 10.30 -0.34 1.53
C TRP A 258 11.71 0.24 1.70
N GLY A 259 11.88 1.55 1.58
CA GLY A 259 13.19 2.21 1.64
C GLY A 259 13.97 2.16 0.32
N TRP A 260 13.32 1.82 -0.79
CA TRP A 260 13.99 1.71 -2.08
C TRP A 260 14.15 3.07 -2.79
N TYR A 261 15.33 3.30 -3.37
CA TYR A 261 15.62 4.46 -4.18
C TYR A 261 16.31 4.05 -5.49
N LEU A 262 16.02 4.77 -6.56
CA LEU A 262 16.54 4.48 -7.89
C LEU A 262 18.05 4.73 -7.99
N ASP A 263 18.52 5.79 -7.33
CA ASP A 263 19.87 6.31 -7.52
C ASP A 263 20.90 5.77 -6.52
N THR A 264 20.44 5.08 -5.46
CA THR A 264 21.30 4.51 -4.42
C THR A 264 20.76 3.17 -3.92
N HIS A 265 21.66 2.24 -3.60
CA HIS A 265 21.27 0.93 -3.07
C HIS A 265 20.96 0.95 -1.56
N ALA A 266 21.43 1.97 -0.83
CA ALA A 266 21.11 2.16 0.57
C ALA A 266 19.85 2.99 0.75
N PRO A 267 19.06 2.74 1.82
CA PRO A 267 17.83 3.49 2.06
C PRO A 267 18.11 4.81 2.79
N ASN A 268 18.95 5.65 2.20
CA ASN A 268 19.37 6.95 2.72
C ASN A 268 19.30 8.00 1.61
N PRO A 269 18.08 8.53 1.33
CA PRO A 269 17.88 9.42 0.20
C PRO A 269 18.40 10.83 0.44
N SER A 270 18.38 11.65 -0.60
CA SER A 270 18.51 13.10 -0.42
C SER A 270 17.33 13.68 0.37
N ARG A 271 17.54 14.85 0.99
CA ARG A 271 16.48 15.57 1.72
C ARG A 271 15.37 16.04 0.78
N GLU A 272 15.73 16.34 -0.47
CA GLU A 272 14.84 16.78 -1.54
C GLU A 272 13.88 15.65 -1.95
N GLN A 273 14.41 14.42 -2.14
CA GLN A 273 13.58 13.24 -2.44
C GLN A 273 12.59 12.95 -1.30
N ALA A 274 13.07 12.89 -0.06
CA ALA A 274 12.22 12.71 1.11
C ALA A 274 11.16 13.82 1.22
N HIS A 275 11.50 15.07 0.87
CA HIS A 275 10.53 16.16 0.85
C HIS A 275 9.40 15.92 -0.14
N LYS A 276 9.74 15.54 -1.37
CA LYS A 276 8.78 15.29 -2.44
C LYS A 276 7.84 14.14 -2.09
N GLU A 277 8.38 13.05 -1.55
CA GLU A 277 7.63 11.88 -1.10
C GLU A 277 6.60 12.24 -0.02
N LEU A 278 7.05 12.89 1.07
CA LEU A 278 6.16 13.26 2.17
C LEU A 278 5.13 14.31 1.77
N LEU A 279 5.47 15.22 0.85
CA LEU A 279 4.53 16.20 0.32
C LEU A 279 3.45 15.52 -0.54
N THR A 280 3.85 14.64 -1.45
CA THR A 280 2.95 13.88 -2.33
C THR A 280 1.95 13.09 -1.49
N LEU A 281 2.44 12.38 -0.46
CA LEU A 281 1.61 11.62 0.48
C LEU A 281 0.49 12.50 1.08
N LYS A 282 0.84 13.69 1.58
CA LYS A 282 -0.15 14.62 2.16
C LYS A 282 -1.11 15.20 1.13
N GLU A 283 -0.62 15.56 -0.06
CA GLU A 283 -1.44 16.13 -1.14
C GLU A 283 -2.48 15.14 -1.67
N ALA A 284 -2.19 13.84 -1.64
CA ALA A 284 -3.12 12.75 -1.95
C ALA A 284 -4.07 12.37 -0.79
N GLY A 285 -4.02 13.08 0.34
CA GLY A 285 -4.93 12.90 1.48
C GLY A 285 -4.54 11.80 2.48
N PHE A 286 -3.37 11.19 2.28
CA PHE A 286 -2.77 10.28 3.26
C PHE A 286 -2.18 11.08 4.44
N ASN A 287 -2.14 10.46 5.62
CA ASN A 287 -1.60 11.06 6.84
C ASN A 287 -0.49 10.21 7.48
N MET A 288 -0.18 9.04 6.91
CA MET A 288 0.77 8.09 7.46
C MET A 288 1.70 7.50 6.40
N LEU A 289 2.95 7.27 6.77
CA LEU A 289 3.91 6.44 6.05
C LEU A 289 4.07 5.12 6.82
N LYS A 290 3.93 3.97 6.15
CA LYS A 290 4.37 2.69 6.72
C LYS A 290 5.80 2.43 6.27
N ALA A 291 6.75 2.53 7.18
CA ALA A 291 8.14 2.11 6.94
C ALA A 291 8.19 0.58 7.07
N CYS A 292 7.95 -0.11 5.95
CA CYS A 292 7.78 -1.57 5.90
C CYS A 292 9.15 -2.25 5.88
N LEU A 293 9.48 -2.93 6.98
CA LEU A 293 10.69 -3.74 7.14
C LEU A 293 11.98 -2.96 6.88
N TRP A 294 11.95 -1.66 7.15
CA TRP A 294 13.03 -0.72 6.96
C TRP A 294 12.99 0.31 8.10
N VAL A 295 14.14 0.62 8.68
CA VAL A 295 14.28 1.68 9.69
C VAL A 295 14.84 2.94 9.02
N PRO A 296 14.03 4.01 8.88
CA PRO A 296 14.53 5.25 8.28
C PRO A 296 15.64 5.88 9.12
N PRO A 297 16.61 6.57 8.50
CA PRO A 297 17.57 7.39 9.23
C PRO A 297 16.88 8.36 10.19
N ASP A 298 17.50 8.65 11.33
CA ASP A 298 17.00 9.59 12.35
C ASP A 298 16.56 10.94 11.74
N TRP A 299 17.34 11.45 10.78
CA TRP A 299 17.00 12.70 10.09
C TRP A 299 15.70 12.61 9.27
N TYR A 300 15.36 11.44 8.72
CA TYR A 300 14.14 11.21 7.95
C TYR A 300 12.92 11.15 8.87
N LEU A 301 13.04 10.48 10.02
CA LEU A 301 11.99 10.45 11.04
C LEU A 301 11.77 11.83 11.66
N ALA A 302 12.85 12.57 11.96
CA ALA A 302 12.75 13.98 12.38
C ALA A 302 12.04 14.84 11.33
N TYR A 303 12.19 14.49 10.06
CA TYR A 303 11.51 15.17 8.98
C TYR A 303 10.02 14.81 8.90
N CYS A 304 9.65 13.55 9.16
CA CYS A 304 8.25 13.16 9.35
C CYS A 304 7.60 13.91 10.53
N ASP A 305 8.32 14.06 11.65
CA ASP A 305 7.89 14.86 12.80
C ASP A 305 7.59 16.31 12.39
N LEU A 306 8.52 16.94 11.67
CA LEU A 306 8.42 18.34 11.23
C LEU A 306 7.28 18.56 10.24
N ARG A 307 7.04 17.59 9.34
CA ARG A 307 6.04 17.67 8.27
C ARG A 307 4.65 17.23 8.73
N GLY A 308 4.53 16.62 9.91
CA GLY A 308 3.26 16.06 10.39
C GLY A 308 2.82 14.92 9.50
N VAL A 309 3.66 13.88 9.41
CA VAL A 309 3.33 12.60 8.79
C VAL A 309 3.49 11.55 9.88
N ALA A 310 2.40 10.85 10.21
CA ALA A 310 2.45 9.74 11.14
C ALA A 310 3.27 8.59 10.53
N VAL A 311 3.90 7.78 11.36
CA VAL A 311 4.72 6.64 10.95
C VAL A 311 4.19 5.39 11.63
N TRP A 312 3.92 4.38 10.81
CA TRP A 312 3.89 2.99 11.25
C TRP A 312 5.28 2.42 11.00
N LEU A 313 6.01 2.12 12.08
CA LEU A 313 7.34 1.55 11.98
C LEU A 313 7.26 0.02 12.12
N GLU A 314 7.56 -0.67 11.03
CA GLU A 314 7.61 -2.13 11.00
C GLU A 314 9.07 -2.60 11.09
N LEU A 315 9.38 -3.30 12.17
CA LEU A 315 10.72 -3.77 12.46
C LEU A 315 11.16 -4.87 11.47
N PRO A 316 12.47 -5.00 11.20
CA PRO A 316 13.01 -5.67 10.00
C PRO A 316 13.04 -7.21 10.09
N LEU A 317 11.92 -7.82 10.48
CA LEU A 317 11.73 -9.26 10.56
C LEU A 317 10.70 -9.74 9.54
N TRP A 318 11.16 -10.50 8.55
CA TRP A 318 10.32 -11.01 7.47
C TRP A 318 10.71 -12.44 7.12
N LEU A 319 9.75 -13.35 7.19
CA LEU A 319 9.92 -14.80 6.99
C LEU A 319 11.29 -15.36 7.48
N PRO A 320 11.69 -15.07 8.72
CA PRO A 320 13.02 -15.36 9.22
C PRO A 320 13.29 -16.87 9.31
N GLN A 321 14.57 -17.25 9.17
CA GLN A 321 15.11 -18.58 9.44
C GLN A 321 16.15 -18.49 10.57
N ILE A 322 15.83 -17.72 11.60
CA ILE A 322 16.74 -17.45 12.72
C ILE A 322 16.74 -18.64 13.68
N PRO A 323 17.91 -19.23 13.97
CA PRO A 323 18.02 -20.31 14.96
C PRO A 323 17.60 -19.84 16.36
N PRO A 324 16.90 -20.67 17.17
CA PRO A 324 16.43 -20.29 18.50
C PRO A 324 17.54 -19.76 19.44
N GLU A 325 18.76 -20.30 19.34
CA GLU A 325 19.92 -19.89 20.13
C GLU A 325 20.39 -18.45 19.83
N ARG A 326 19.95 -17.85 18.73
CA ARG A 326 20.27 -16.46 18.34
C ARG A 326 19.15 -15.46 18.68
N LEU A 327 18.09 -15.89 19.38
CA LEU A 327 17.00 -15.01 19.78
C LEU A 327 17.47 -13.85 20.66
N GLU A 328 18.46 -14.07 21.54
CA GLU A 328 19.02 -12.99 22.38
C GLU A 328 19.70 -11.89 21.53
N GLU A 329 20.34 -12.27 20.41
CA GLU A 329 20.93 -11.30 19.47
C GLU A 329 19.83 -10.45 18.82
N VAL A 330 18.73 -11.08 18.39
CA VAL A 330 17.56 -10.40 17.82
C VAL A 330 16.95 -9.41 18.82
N VAL A 331 16.76 -9.85 20.07
CA VAL A 331 16.23 -8.98 21.14
C VAL A 331 17.14 -7.78 21.39
N ALA A 332 18.46 -7.98 21.37
CA ALA A 332 19.42 -6.90 21.56
C ALA A 332 19.40 -5.89 20.39
N GLU A 333 19.34 -6.37 19.15
CA GLU A 333 19.24 -5.50 17.96
C GLU A 333 17.92 -4.71 17.93
N TYR A 334 16.80 -5.36 18.28
CA TYR A 334 15.51 -4.67 18.44
C TYR A 334 15.56 -3.57 19.49
N GLU A 335 16.14 -3.85 20.65
CA GLU A 335 16.29 -2.84 21.70
C GLU A 335 17.15 -1.66 21.22
N ALA A 336 18.23 -1.92 20.48
CA ALA A 336 19.08 -0.88 19.92
C ALA A 336 18.32 0.01 18.92
N ILE A 337 17.58 -0.60 17.99
CA ILE A 337 16.73 0.10 17.01
C ILE A 337 15.68 0.96 17.71
N VAL A 338 14.90 0.37 18.64
CA VAL A 338 13.80 1.07 19.29
C VAL A 338 14.31 2.22 20.14
N ARG A 339 15.41 2.03 20.90
CA ARG A 339 16.01 3.11 21.69
C ARG A 339 16.50 4.27 20.83
N GLN A 340 17.00 3.98 19.62
CA GLN A 340 17.45 4.98 18.67
C GLN A 340 16.29 5.88 18.21
N VAL A 341 15.10 5.31 17.94
CA VAL A 341 14.03 6.03 17.23
C VAL A 341 12.82 6.42 18.10
N ARG A 342 12.70 5.92 19.34
CA ARG A 342 11.53 6.15 20.23
C ARG A 342 11.25 7.60 20.64
N ASN A 343 12.16 8.54 20.36
CA ASN A 343 11.93 9.96 20.65
C ASN A 343 11.09 10.66 19.58
N HIS A 344 10.88 10.04 18.41
CA HIS A 344 10.11 10.62 17.31
C HIS A 344 8.61 10.56 17.58
N PRO A 345 7.91 11.72 17.69
CA PRO A 345 6.47 11.72 17.87
C PRO A 345 5.67 11.21 16.68
N CYS A 346 6.25 11.19 15.48
CA CYS A 346 5.58 10.64 14.30
C CYS A 346 5.24 9.16 14.44
N ILE A 347 6.04 8.37 15.17
CA ILE A 347 5.82 6.93 15.27
C ILE A 347 4.63 6.67 16.21
N VAL A 348 3.53 6.16 15.64
CA VAL A 348 2.26 5.92 16.35
C VAL A 348 1.84 4.46 16.33
N LEU A 349 2.34 3.67 15.38
CA LEU A 349 2.11 2.22 15.31
C LEU A 349 3.44 1.48 15.17
N TRP A 350 3.52 0.30 15.79
CA TRP A 350 4.67 -0.57 15.74
C TRP A 350 4.27 -2.00 15.39
N THR A 351 4.97 -2.61 14.43
CA THR A 351 4.92 -4.05 14.18
C THR A 351 6.31 -4.66 14.34
N LEU A 352 6.39 -5.87 14.91
CA LEU A 352 7.68 -6.56 15.09
C LEU A 352 8.16 -7.16 13.77
N GLY A 353 7.25 -7.66 12.94
CA GLY A 353 7.58 -8.15 11.62
C GLY A 353 6.36 -8.20 10.72
N CYS A 354 6.53 -8.85 9.58
CA CYS A 354 5.56 -8.87 8.50
C CYS A 354 5.44 -10.27 7.90
N GLU A 355 4.20 -10.71 7.68
CA GLU A 355 3.88 -12.01 7.05
C GLU A 355 4.53 -13.20 7.78
N LEU A 356 4.66 -13.13 9.11
CA LEU A 356 5.31 -14.15 9.90
C LEU A 356 4.48 -15.44 9.95
N SER A 357 5.16 -16.57 9.73
CA SER A 357 4.61 -17.92 9.84
C SER A 357 5.13 -18.62 11.10
N ALA A 358 4.76 -19.88 11.31
CA ALA A 358 5.25 -20.72 12.40
C ALA A 358 6.79 -20.93 12.43
N ARG A 359 7.53 -20.41 11.43
CA ARG A 359 9.00 -20.40 11.40
C ARG A 359 9.62 -19.56 12.51
N PHE A 360 8.93 -18.51 12.98
CA PHE A 360 9.39 -17.74 14.14
C PHE A 360 8.58 -18.14 15.38
N PRO A 361 9.23 -18.49 16.50
CA PRO A 361 8.54 -19.05 17.66
C PRO A 361 7.66 -18.01 18.36
N ALA A 362 6.45 -18.42 18.76
CA ALA A 362 5.49 -17.55 19.46
C ALA A 362 6.06 -16.96 20.77
N GLU A 363 6.90 -17.72 21.48
CA GLU A 363 7.59 -17.22 22.67
C GLU A 363 8.60 -16.11 22.34
N GLY A 364 9.27 -16.20 21.19
CA GLY A 364 10.11 -15.12 20.68
C GLY A 364 9.31 -13.86 20.38
N LEU A 365 8.12 -14.00 19.77
CA LEU A 365 7.21 -12.88 19.54
C LEU A 365 6.75 -12.23 20.85
N ARG A 366 6.42 -13.02 21.87
CA ARG A 366 6.06 -12.51 23.21
C ARG A 366 7.17 -11.64 23.79
N VAL A 367 8.40 -12.15 23.80
CA VAL A 367 9.57 -11.45 24.37
C VAL A 367 9.84 -10.13 23.63
N LEU A 368 9.77 -10.15 22.30
CA LEU A 368 9.94 -8.96 21.48
C LEU A 368 8.79 -7.96 21.67
N TYR A 369 7.54 -8.42 21.73
CA TYR A 369 6.36 -7.58 21.98
C TYR A 369 6.48 -6.86 23.32
N GLU A 370 6.76 -7.59 24.41
CA GLU A 370 6.93 -7.03 25.75
C GLU A 370 8.09 -6.02 25.81
N ARG A 371 9.19 -6.31 25.11
CA ARG A 371 10.34 -5.40 25.01
C ARG A 371 9.97 -4.10 24.30
N VAL A 372 9.33 -4.18 23.13
CA VAL A 372 8.93 -3.00 22.35
C VAL A 372 7.88 -2.18 23.11
N LYS A 373 6.89 -2.84 23.73
CA LYS A 373 5.91 -2.20 24.62
C LYS A 373 6.58 -1.41 25.74
N ALA A 374 7.52 -2.04 26.47
CA ALA A 374 8.20 -1.39 27.58
C ALA A 374 9.09 -0.21 27.14
N LEU A 375 9.71 -0.30 25.95
CA LEU A 375 10.61 0.74 25.44
C LEU A 375 9.89 1.93 24.81
N THR A 376 8.64 1.76 24.36
CA THR A 376 7.87 2.77 23.62
C THR A 376 6.68 3.33 24.39
N GLY A 377 6.11 2.56 25.34
CA GLY A 377 4.84 2.90 25.99
C GLY A 377 3.64 2.92 25.04
N SER A 378 3.79 2.47 23.78
CA SER A 378 2.76 2.60 22.75
C SER A 378 1.51 1.76 23.07
N PRO A 379 0.29 2.30 22.93
CA PRO A 379 -0.94 1.51 22.99
C PRO A 379 -1.19 0.71 21.70
N LEU A 380 -0.37 0.88 20.66
CA LEU A 380 -0.52 0.23 19.36
C LEU A 380 0.78 -0.48 18.98
N VAL A 381 0.96 -1.69 19.49
CA VAL A 381 2.04 -2.62 19.15
C VAL A 381 1.41 -3.94 18.69
N ARG A 382 1.99 -4.56 17.68
CA ARG A 382 1.57 -5.88 17.20
C ARG A 382 2.76 -6.73 16.80
N ASP A 383 2.67 -8.02 17.05
CA ASP A 383 3.72 -8.97 16.73
C ASP A 383 3.92 -9.20 15.21
N ASN A 384 2.84 -9.27 14.44
CA ASN A 384 2.89 -9.62 13.03
C ASN A 384 1.94 -8.79 12.17
N SER A 385 2.48 -8.01 11.24
CA SER A 385 1.68 -7.37 10.20
C SER A 385 1.15 -8.41 9.21
N GLY A 386 -0.13 -8.32 8.90
CA GLY A 386 -0.86 -9.30 8.09
C GLY A 386 -1.47 -10.47 8.87
N GLY A 387 -1.08 -10.63 10.15
CA GLY A 387 -1.66 -11.59 11.08
C GLY A 387 -1.20 -13.04 10.90
N GLY A 388 -0.97 -13.72 12.02
CA GLY A 388 -0.61 -15.14 12.03
C GLY A 388 -1.70 -16.02 11.43
N GLU A 389 -2.97 -15.60 11.56
CA GLU A 389 -4.14 -16.30 10.97
C GLU A 389 -4.01 -16.48 9.45
N CYS A 390 -3.53 -15.48 8.71
CA CYS A 390 -3.43 -15.53 7.25
C CYS A 390 -2.16 -16.21 6.74
N TYR A 391 -1.09 -16.23 7.54
CA TYR A 391 0.24 -16.68 7.10
C TYR A 391 0.71 -17.99 7.77
N GLY A 392 -0.21 -18.71 8.42
CA GLY A 392 0.11 -19.96 9.14
C GLY A 392 1.07 -19.73 10.32
N GLY A 393 0.95 -18.57 10.97
CA GLY A 393 1.69 -18.16 12.16
C GLY A 393 0.97 -18.52 13.46
N SER A 394 1.33 -17.81 14.53
CA SER A 394 0.65 -17.96 15.83
C SER A 394 -0.78 -17.44 15.76
N LEU A 395 -1.76 -18.26 16.18
CA LEU A 395 -3.15 -17.80 16.34
C LEU A 395 -3.38 -17.09 17.69
N GLN A 396 -2.48 -17.33 18.65
CA GLN A 396 -2.41 -16.51 19.86
C GLN A 396 -1.45 -15.36 19.57
N GLU A 397 -1.99 -14.28 19.04
CA GLU A 397 -1.24 -13.08 18.68
C GLU A 397 -1.02 -12.18 19.90
N TYR A 398 0.14 -11.55 19.97
CA TYR A 398 0.42 -10.45 20.89
C TYR A 398 0.18 -9.13 20.15
N ALA A 399 -1.04 -8.60 20.28
CA ALA A 399 -1.46 -7.45 19.49
C ALA A 399 -2.46 -6.56 20.24
N ASP A 400 -2.30 -5.24 20.09
CA ASP A 400 -3.27 -4.23 20.55
C ASP A 400 -4.31 -3.86 19.49
N PHE A 401 -4.11 -4.33 18.27
CA PHE A 401 -4.98 -4.10 17.12
C PHE A 401 -4.92 -5.31 16.18
N ALA A 402 -5.99 -5.49 15.41
CA ALA A 402 -6.05 -6.45 14.33
C ALA A 402 -5.48 -5.84 13.06
N ASP A 403 -4.74 -6.66 12.31
CA ASP A 403 -4.07 -6.27 11.08
C ASP A 403 -4.06 -7.43 10.09
N TYR A 404 -4.45 -7.15 8.84
CA TYR A 404 -4.53 -8.12 7.77
C TYR A 404 -3.98 -7.57 6.45
N HIS A 405 -3.49 -8.48 5.61
CA HIS A 405 -3.04 -8.21 4.26
C HIS A 405 -4.01 -8.83 3.24
N LEU A 406 -5.18 -8.21 3.08
CA LEU A 406 -6.25 -8.77 2.24
C LEU A 406 -6.15 -8.21 0.82
N TYR A 407 -5.27 -8.81 0.01
CA TYR A 407 -5.21 -8.56 -1.43
C TYR A 407 -6.35 -9.27 -2.15
N GLY A 408 -6.95 -8.60 -3.11
CA GLY A 408 -8.04 -9.17 -3.91
C GLY A 408 -8.59 -8.20 -4.93
N ASP A 409 -9.29 -8.72 -5.92
CA ASP A 409 -10.00 -7.87 -6.87
C ASP A 409 -11.16 -7.13 -6.19
N ALA A 410 -11.51 -5.96 -6.74
CA ALA A 410 -12.41 -5.04 -6.06
C ALA A 410 -13.81 -5.62 -5.79
N HIS A 411 -14.24 -6.62 -6.57
CA HIS A 411 -15.52 -7.31 -6.37
C HIS A 411 -15.55 -8.26 -5.18
N TYR A 412 -14.40 -8.73 -4.70
CA TYR A 412 -14.34 -9.49 -3.46
C TYR A 412 -14.08 -8.61 -2.22
N ALA A 413 -13.77 -7.32 -2.39
CA ALA A 413 -13.37 -6.45 -1.28
C ALA A 413 -14.36 -6.50 -0.11
N ARG A 414 -15.66 -6.28 -0.36
CA ARG A 414 -16.66 -6.28 0.72
C ARG A 414 -16.83 -7.66 1.36
N THR A 415 -16.94 -8.71 0.56
CA THR A 415 -17.15 -10.08 1.06
C THR A 415 -15.97 -10.53 1.91
N THR A 416 -14.75 -10.27 1.43
CA THR A 416 -13.52 -10.63 2.15
C THR A 416 -13.39 -9.79 3.41
N PHE A 417 -13.55 -8.46 3.35
CA PHE A 417 -13.43 -7.62 4.55
C PHE A 417 -14.45 -8.03 5.61
N ARG A 418 -15.70 -8.29 5.24
CA ARG A 418 -16.74 -8.71 6.20
C ARG A 418 -16.44 -10.07 6.83
N ALA A 419 -15.89 -11.02 6.08
CA ALA A 419 -15.53 -12.33 6.62
C ALA A 419 -14.53 -12.23 7.79
N PHE A 420 -13.55 -11.33 7.71
CA PHE A 420 -12.58 -11.08 8.79
C PHE A 420 -13.08 -10.09 9.83
N LEU A 421 -13.89 -9.11 9.42
CA LEU A 421 -14.37 -8.02 10.28
C LEU A 421 -15.46 -8.49 11.25
N GLU A 422 -16.38 -9.31 10.77
CA GLU A 422 -17.55 -9.80 11.51
C GLU A 422 -17.26 -11.07 12.34
N ALA A 423 -16.06 -11.64 12.20
CA ALA A 423 -15.60 -12.74 13.04
C ALA A 423 -15.59 -12.32 14.52
N PRO A 424 -16.15 -13.12 15.45
CA PRO A 424 -16.19 -12.77 16.87
C PRO A 424 -14.80 -12.59 17.48
N ARG A 425 -14.50 -11.40 18.01
CA ARG A 425 -13.24 -11.08 18.69
C ARG A 425 -13.41 -9.95 19.71
N PRO A 426 -12.49 -9.79 20.67
CA PRO A 426 -12.47 -8.61 21.53
C PRO A 426 -12.45 -7.33 20.70
N PRO A 427 -13.20 -6.28 21.09
CA PRO A 427 -13.15 -5.00 20.40
C PRO A 427 -11.74 -4.42 20.44
N GLN A 428 -11.17 -4.21 19.25
CA GLN A 428 -9.87 -3.58 19.04
C GLN A 428 -9.87 -2.88 17.68
N PRO A 429 -8.96 -1.92 17.44
CA PRO A 429 -8.80 -1.34 16.12
C PRO A 429 -8.53 -2.40 15.06
N TRP A 430 -9.11 -2.23 13.88
CA TRP A 430 -8.93 -3.13 12.75
C TRP A 430 -8.35 -2.38 11.56
N LEU A 431 -7.12 -2.72 11.19
CA LEU A 431 -6.37 -2.08 10.12
C LEU A 431 -6.05 -3.07 9.01
N GLN A 432 -5.82 -2.53 7.83
CA GLN A 432 -5.16 -3.23 6.72
C GLN A 432 -3.72 -2.72 6.64
N GLY A 433 -2.75 -3.48 7.12
CA GLY A 433 -1.34 -3.09 7.18
C GLY A 433 -0.64 -3.11 5.83
N GLU A 434 -1.23 -3.82 4.87
CA GLU A 434 -0.88 -3.75 3.46
C GLU A 434 -2.07 -4.26 2.63
N PHE A 435 -2.63 -3.43 1.75
CA PHE A 435 -3.71 -3.87 0.87
C PHE A 435 -3.85 -2.94 -0.35
N ALA A 436 -4.79 -3.30 -1.24
CA ALA A 436 -5.13 -2.54 -2.42
C ALA A 436 -3.90 -2.29 -3.31
N ASP A 437 -3.16 -3.36 -3.63
CA ASP A 437 -2.16 -3.32 -4.68
C ASP A 437 -2.84 -3.24 -6.06
N HIS A 438 -2.26 -2.46 -6.96
CA HIS A 438 -2.68 -2.45 -8.36
C HIS A 438 -1.48 -2.10 -9.24
N ASP A 439 -0.83 -3.12 -9.78
CA ASP A 439 0.33 -2.96 -10.65
C ASP A 439 -0.04 -2.21 -11.94
N THR A 440 0.75 -1.20 -12.25
CA THR A 440 0.57 -0.39 -13.46
C THR A 440 1.63 -0.75 -14.51
N MET A 441 1.32 -0.50 -15.79
CA MET A 441 2.28 -0.74 -16.86
C MET A 441 3.46 0.21 -16.71
N ARG A 442 4.66 -0.35 -16.63
CA ARG A 442 5.91 0.40 -16.50
C ARG A 442 6.19 1.19 -17.79
N ASP A 443 6.52 2.48 -17.64
CA ASP A 443 6.90 3.35 -18.76
C ASP A 443 8.36 3.13 -19.16
N PHE A 444 8.64 1.98 -19.79
CA PHE A 444 9.98 1.59 -20.23
C PHE A 444 10.62 2.63 -21.16
N ILE A 445 9.83 3.24 -22.04
CA ILE A 445 10.32 4.27 -22.98
C ILE A 445 10.88 5.47 -22.21
N SER A 446 10.09 6.07 -21.31
CA SER A 446 10.57 7.21 -20.52
C SER A 446 11.69 6.82 -19.57
N LEU A 447 11.66 5.62 -18.98
CA LEU A 447 12.73 5.15 -18.10
C LEU A 447 14.06 5.08 -18.84
N ARG A 448 14.12 4.41 -20.00
CA ARG A 448 15.34 4.29 -20.80
C ARG A 448 15.86 5.63 -21.32
N GLN A 449 14.97 6.60 -21.55
CA GLN A 449 15.34 7.93 -22.01
C GLN A 449 15.87 8.84 -20.90
N LYS A 450 15.29 8.76 -19.69
CA LYS A 450 15.52 9.73 -18.61
C LYS A 450 16.43 9.23 -17.50
N VAL A 451 16.62 7.92 -17.37
CA VAL A 451 17.39 7.30 -16.30
C VAL A 451 18.68 6.73 -16.87
N ALA A 452 19.82 7.01 -16.22
CA ALA A 452 21.10 6.47 -16.65
C ALA A 452 21.09 4.93 -16.56
N PRO A 453 21.64 4.20 -17.55
CA PRO A 453 21.58 2.73 -17.59
C PRO A 453 22.04 2.03 -16.30
N LYS A 454 23.06 2.58 -15.61
CA LYS A 454 23.57 2.04 -14.34
C LYS A 454 22.52 1.95 -13.23
N HIS A 455 21.51 2.82 -13.23
CA HIS A 455 20.40 2.82 -12.26
C HIS A 455 19.25 1.89 -12.67
N LEU A 456 19.29 1.36 -13.89
CA LEU A 456 18.34 0.38 -14.44
C LEU A 456 18.94 -1.03 -14.51
N TRP A 457 19.92 -1.33 -13.67
CA TRP A 457 20.60 -2.63 -13.63
C TRP A 457 19.64 -3.82 -13.47
N TRP A 458 18.51 -3.61 -12.79
CA TRP A 458 17.47 -4.60 -12.56
C TRP A 458 16.63 -4.92 -13.81
N LEU A 459 16.81 -4.16 -14.91
CA LEU A 459 16.30 -4.48 -16.24
C LEU A 459 17.30 -5.32 -17.08
N SER A 460 18.52 -5.55 -16.57
CA SER A 460 19.53 -6.33 -17.28
C SER A 460 19.20 -7.81 -17.21
N GLN A 461 19.40 -8.51 -18.34
CA GLN A 461 19.34 -9.96 -18.42
C GLN A 461 20.70 -10.60 -18.05
N ASP A 462 21.77 -9.80 -17.94
CA ASP A 462 23.11 -10.29 -17.57
C ASP A 462 23.14 -10.66 -16.07
N PRO A 463 23.35 -11.94 -15.72
CA PRO A 463 23.46 -12.36 -14.32
C PRO A 463 24.67 -11.77 -13.59
N GLN A 464 25.65 -11.15 -14.26
CA GLN A 464 26.71 -10.41 -13.57
C GLN A 464 26.23 -9.04 -13.09
N GLU A 465 25.33 -8.40 -13.84
CA GLU A 465 24.72 -7.12 -13.46
C GLU A 465 23.52 -7.32 -12.53
N ASN A 466 22.73 -8.38 -12.76
CA ASN A 466 21.49 -8.71 -12.06
C ASN A 466 21.52 -10.15 -11.50
N PRO A 467 22.44 -10.49 -10.57
CA PRO A 467 22.77 -11.88 -10.19
C PRO A 467 21.66 -12.67 -9.52
N GLN A 468 20.76 -12.02 -8.80
CA GLN A 468 19.69 -12.69 -8.07
C GLN A 468 18.35 -12.56 -8.80
N GLY A 469 18.29 -11.77 -9.88
CA GLY A 469 17.05 -11.15 -10.27
C GLY A 469 16.47 -10.28 -9.16
N VAL A 470 15.47 -9.50 -9.50
CA VAL A 470 14.55 -9.02 -8.46
C VAL A 470 13.62 -10.19 -8.09
N ARG A 471 13.29 -10.36 -6.81
CA ARG A 471 12.67 -11.57 -6.19
C ARG A 471 11.66 -12.35 -7.06
N TRP A 472 11.77 -13.69 -7.08
CA TRP A 472 10.90 -14.79 -7.63
C TRP A 472 10.40 -14.71 -9.08
N PHE A 473 10.22 -13.51 -9.61
CA PHE A 473 9.80 -13.22 -10.97
C PHE A 473 10.96 -12.53 -11.67
N TYR A 474 11.92 -13.31 -12.17
CA TYR A 474 12.91 -12.82 -13.13
C TYR A 474 12.24 -12.56 -14.49
N GLU A 475 11.13 -11.81 -14.48
CA GLU A 475 10.30 -11.50 -15.64
C GLU A 475 10.55 -10.09 -16.14
N THR A 476 10.82 -9.16 -15.22
CA THR A 476 11.02 -7.73 -15.51
C THR A 476 12.01 -7.48 -16.67
N PRO A 477 13.19 -8.14 -16.72
CA PRO A 477 14.14 -7.99 -17.85
C PRO A 477 13.61 -8.46 -19.22
N TYR A 478 12.53 -9.26 -19.26
CA TYR A 478 11.98 -9.84 -20.49
C TYR A 478 10.68 -9.15 -20.95
N VAL A 479 10.09 -8.27 -20.14
CA VAL A 479 8.82 -7.60 -20.46
C VAL A 479 8.92 -6.80 -21.75
N GLU A 480 9.99 -6.02 -21.95
CA GLU A 480 10.16 -5.20 -23.16
C GLU A 480 10.14 -6.04 -24.44
N ASP A 481 10.87 -7.16 -24.46
CA ASP A 481 10.95 -8.05 -25.62
C ASP A 481 9.63 -8.80 -25.84
N ARG A 482 8.97 -9.20 -24.76
CA ARG A 482 7.65 -9.83 -24.80
C ARG A 482 6.57 -8.89 -25.34
N LEU A 483 6.60 -7.61 -24.96
CA LEU A 483 5.69 -6.60 -25.52
C LEU A 483 5.95 -6.40 -27.02
N LYS A 484 7.21 -6.35 -27.46
CA LYS A 484 7.57 -6.24 -28.88
C LYS A 484 7.11 -7.46 -29.67
N ALA A 485 7.37 -8.67 -29.17
CA ALA A 485 7.00 -9.92 -29.82
C ALA A 485 5.48 -10.06 -30.03
N GLN A 486 4.68 -9.48 -29.14
CA GLN A 486 3.22 -9.48 -29.23
C GLN A 486 2.64 -8.22 -29.93
N GLY A 487 3.47 -7.37 -30.53
CA GLY A 487 3.02 -6.14 -31.21
C GLY A 487 2.41 -5.09 -30.27
N LEU A 488 2.77 -5.11 -28.98
CA LEU A 488 2.23 -4.21 -27.96
C LEU A 488 3.12 -2.99 -27.71
N TRP A 489 4.33 -2.96 -28.25
CA TRP A 489 5.30 -1.90 -27.97
C TRP A 489 4.80 -0.51 -28.37
N ASP A 490 4.18 -0.38 -29.56
CA ASP A 490 3.62 0.90 -30.02
C ASP A 490 2.40 1.34 -29.20
N ALA A 491 1.71 0.38 -28.56
CA ALA A 491 0.59 0.65 -27.67
C ALA A 491 1.03 0.97 -26.22
N LEU A 492 2.32 0.84 -25.90
CA LEU A 492 2.84 0.99 -24.54
C LEU A 492 2.43 2.34 -23.88
N PRO A 493 2.50 3.50 -24.54
CA PRO A 493 2.06 4.76 -23.93
C PRO A 493 0.59 4.74 -23.48
N THR A 494 -0.29 4.15 -24.29
CA THR A 494 -1.72 4.00 -23.95
C THR A 494 -1.92 2.99 -22.82
N LEU A 495 -1.15 1.90 -22.80
CA LEU A 495 -1.19 0.92 -21.69
C LEU A 495 -0.75 1.56 -20.36
N VAL A 496 0.29 2.40 -20.38
CA VAL A 496 0.73 3.17 -19.21
C VAL A 496 -0.40 4.09 -18.74
N GLU A 497 -1.00 4.89 -19.64
CA GLU A 497 -2.08 5.81 -19.29
C GLU A 497 -3.32 5.08 -18.74
N ASN A 498 -3.74 4.00 -19.39
CA ASN A 498 -4.90 3.20 -19.00
C ASN A 498 -4.68 2.57 -17.63
N SER A 499 -3.55 1.88 -17.42
CA SER A 499 -3.26 1.20 -16.15
C SER A 499 -3.30 2.16 -14.95
N ARG A 500 -2.85 3.41 -15.13
CA ARG A 500 -2.88 4.45 -14.10
C ARG A 500 -4.30 4.93 -13.78
N ARG A 501 -5.18 5.00 -14.77
CA ARG A 501 -6.61 5.32 -14.57
C ARG A 501 -7.33 4.16 -13.87
N GLU A 502 -7.02 2.93 -14.26
CA GLU A 502 -7.57 1.70 -13.69
C GLU A 502 -7.18 1.57 -12.20
N MET A 503 -5.92 1.86 -11.86
CA MET A 503 -5.44 1.94 -10.47
C MET A 503 -6.29 2.88 -9.61
N VAL A 504 -6.59 4.09 -10.09
CA VAL A 504 -7.42 5.05 -9.33
C VAL A 504 -8.85 4.56 -9.16
N ALA A 505 -9.43 3.96 -10.21
CA ALA A 505 -10.78 3.39 -10.14
C ALA A 505 -10.84 2.24 -9.13
N TYR A 506 -9.86 1.34 -9.15
CA TYR A 506 -9.74 0.24 -8.22
C TYR A 506 -9.58 0.74 -6.77
N HIS A 507 -8.65 1.65 -6.51
CA HIS A 507 -8.47 2.23 -5.16
C HIS A 507 -9.73 2.93 -4.68
N LYS A 508 -10.42 3.71 -5.52
CA LYS A 508 -11.69 4.34 -5.15
C LYS A 508 -12.70 3.31 -4.65
N ILE A 509 -12.92 2.23 -5.40
CA ILE A 509 -13.90 1.19 -5.04
C ILE A 509 -13.50 0.51 -3.71
N VAL A 510 -12.23 0.10 -3.57
CA VAL A 510 -11.77 -0.65 -2.40
C VAL A 510 -11.72 0.22 -1.14
N LEU A 511 -11.23 1.47 -1.25
CA LEU A 511 -11.16 2.39 -0.11
C LEU A 511 -12.55 2.85 0.34
N GLU A 512 -13.48 3.13 -0.58
CA GLU A 512 -14.87 3.43 -0.23
C GLU A 512 -15.55 2.23 0.44
N THR A 513 -15.29 1.03 -0.06
CA THR A 513 -15.80 -0.20 0.54
C THR A 513 -15.29 -0.34 1.98
N MET A 514 -13.99 -0.20 2.20
CA MET A 514 -13.36 -0.23 3.52
C MET A 514 -13.97 0.81 4.48
N ARG A 515 -14.16 2.05 4.01
CA ARG A 515 -14.74 3.15 4.81
C ARG A 515 -16.26 3.02 5.01
N SER A 516 -16.94 2.16 4.25
CA SER A 516 -18.37 1.88 4.40
C SER A 516 -18.67 0.84 5.49
N LEU A 517 -17.65 0.13 5.97
CA LEU A 517 -17.78 -0.92 6.98
C LEU A 517 -17.52 -0.34 8.38
N ARG A 518 -18.37 -0.68 9.35
CA ARG A 518 -18.21 -0.27 10.75
C ARG A 518 -17.09 -1.08 11.42
N GLY A 519 -16.33 -0.44 12.31
CA GLY A 519 -15.25 -1.10 13.05
C GLY A 519 -13.92 -1.19 12.29
N THR A 520 -13.84 -0.63 11.09
CA THR A 520 -12.57 -0.39 10.41
C THR A 520 -11.91 0.86 10.98
N SER A 521 -10.60 0.83 11.16
CA SER A 521 -9.87 1.87 11.89
C SER A 521 -8.79 2.55 11.05
N GLY A 522 -8.34 1.93 9.97
CA GLY A 522 -7.29 2.49 9.12
C GLY A 522 -6.84 1.53 8.04
N TYR A 523 -5.98 1.99 7.17
CA TYR A 523 -5.40 1.16 6.11
C TYR A 523 -4.08 1.71 5.58
N VAL A 524 -3.31 0.86 4.90
CA VAL A 524 -2.06 1.19 4.21
C VAL A 524 -2.12 0.67 2.77
N VAL A 525 -2.19 1.59 1.80
CA VAL A 525 -2.14 1.22 0.37
C VAL A 525 -0.73 0.80 -0.02
N THR A 526 -0.62 -0.32 -0.74
CA THR A 526 0.66 -0.90 -1.17
C THR A 526 1.40 0.04 -2.13
N GLY A 527 2.58 0.50 -1.69
CA GLY A 527 3.52 1.28 -2.49
C GLY A 527 3.26 2.80 -2.48
N LEU A 528 4.14 3.56 -1.84
CA LEU A 528 4.33 4.99 -2.12
C LEU A 528 4.94 5.16 -3.52
N LYS A 529 5.85 4.26 -3.90
CA LYS A 529 6.69 4.38 -5.08
C LYS A 529 6.93 3.02 -5.72
N ASP A 530 7.02 3.00 -7.04
CA ASP A 530 7.41 1.82 -7.79
C ASP A 530 8.82 1.38 -7.44
N THR A 531 8.99 0.07 -7.48
CA THR A 531 10.24 -0.61 -7.23
C THR A 531 10.48 -1.65 -8.32
N PRO A 532 11.67 -2.27 -8.37
CA PRO A 532 11.94 -3.28 -9.38
C PRO A 532 10.99 -4.50 -9.33
N ILE A 533 10.41 -4.85 -8.17
CA ILE A 533 9.42 -5.95 -8.04
C ILE A 533 7.95 -5.54 -8.15
N ALA A 534 7.60 -4.27 -7.96
CA ALA A 534 6.21 -3.86 -7.80
C ALA A 534 5.95 -2.50 -8.47
N THR A 535 4.88 -2.42 -9.25
CA THR A 535 4.46 -1.20 -9.95
C THR A 535 3.14 -0.64 -9.44
N ALA A 536 2.78 -0.99 -8.20
CA ALA A 536 1.60 -0.51 -7.48
C ALA A 536 1.78 0.88 -6.82
N GLY A 537 2.95 1.50 -6.97
CA GLY A 537 3.26 2.77 -6.33
C GLY A 537 2.44 3.95 -6.86
N LEU A 538 2.09 4.89 -5.97
CA LEU A 538 1.51 6.19 -6.37
C LEU A 538 2.50 7.05 -7.19
N LEU A 539 3.79 6.93 -6.85
CA LEU A 539 4.92 7.48 -7.57
C LEU A 539 5.56 6.42 -8.46
N ASP A 540 6.09 6.81 -9.62
CA ASP A 540 6.94 5.94 -10.44
C ASP A 540 8.36 5.79 -9.86
N GLU A 541 9.23 5.01 -10.50
CA GLU A 541 10.57 4.70 -10.01
C GLU A 541 11.46 5.95 -9.85
N ARG A 542 11.13 7.04 -10.54
CA ARG A 542 11.85 8.33 -10.46
C ARG A 542 11.31 9.21 -9.33
N GLY A 543 10.17 8.84 -8.74
CA GLY A 543 9.49 9.61 -7.72
C GLY A 543 8.52 10.63 -8.30
N GLU A 544 8.07 10.45 -9.55
CA GLU A 544 7.06 11.30 -10.17
C GLU A 544 5.65 10.74 -9.95
N PRO A 545 4.65 11.58 -9.61
CA PRO A 545 3.26 11.14 -9.51
C PRO A 545 2.78 10.48 -10.81
N LYS A 546 2.22 9.27 -10.69
CA LYS A 546 1.63 8.60 -11.85
C LYS A 546 0.30 9.19 -12.28
N VAL A 547 -0.44 9.71 -11.30
CA VAL A 547 -1.78 10.28 -11.45
C VAL A 547 -1.85 11.62 -10.74
N PRO A 548 -2.78 12.51 -11.13
CA PRO A 548 -3.02 13.75 -10.40
C PRO A 548 -3.42 13.45 -8.95
N LEU A 549 -2.78 14.09 -7.97
CA LEU A 549 -2.94 13.76 -6.56
C LEU A 549 -4.34 14.11 -6.04
N GLU A 550 -4.99 15.11 -6.65
CA GLU A 550 -6.38 15.46 -6.38
C GLU A 550 -7.36 14.32 -6.71
N ALA A 551 -6.97 13.35 -7.54
CA ALA A 551 -7.79 12.21 -7.87
C ALA A 551 -8.18 11.38 -6.63
N TYR A 552 -7.36 11.40 -5.56
CA TYR A 552 -7.65 10.70 -4.30
C TYR A 552 -8.47 11.52 -3.31
N ARG A 553 -8.41 12.85 -3.38
CA ARG A 553 -8.90 13.72 -2.30
C ARG A 553 -10.41 13.59 -2.02
N ASP A 554 -11.19 13.21 -3.03
CA ASP A 554 -12.64 13.03 -2.89
C ASP A 554 -13.02 11.73 -2.14
N PHE A 555 -12.12 10.73 -2.07
CA PHE A 555 -12.38 9.44 -1.41
C PHE A 555 -11.33 9.03 -0.35
N ASN A 556 -10.29 9.84 -0.15
CA ASN A 556 -9.22 9.61 0.81
C ASN A 556 -8.97 10.88 1.63
N ALA A 557 -9.76 11.07 2.69
CA ALA A 557 -9.69 12.23 3.57
C ALA A 557 -10.20 11.86 4.98
N ASP A 558 -10.13 12.78 5.94
CA ASP A 558 -10.72 12.58 7.28
C ASP A 558 -12.24 12.36 7.19
N THR A 559 -12.89 13.07 6.27
CA THR A 559 -14.33 12.95 6.00
C THR A 559 -14.57 12.58 4.54
N VAL A 560 -15.28 11.48 4.31
CA VAL A 560 -15.57 10.95 2.97
C VAL A 560 -17.07 10.70 2.84
N VAL A 561 -17.68 11.23 1.77
CA VAL A 561 -19.06 10.91 1.41
C VAL A 561 -19.09 9.57 0.68
N LEU A 562 -19.98 8.67 1.07
CA LEU A 562 -20.12 7.34 0.49
C LEU A 562 -21.55 7.09 0.02
N ILE A 563 -21.73 6.09 -0.85
CA ILE A 563 -23.04 5.57 -1.26
C ILE A 563 -23.18 4.12 -0.80
N ASP A 564 -24.34 3.81 -0.24
CA ASP A 564 -24.84 2.43 -0.07
C ASP A 564 -26.21 2.31 -0.76
N TRP A 565 -26.69 1.07 -0.91
CA TRP A 565 -27.91 0.76 -1.62
C TRP A 565 -28.90 0.00 -0.73
N ALA A 566 -30.19 0.12 -1.06
CA ALA A 566 -31.22 -0.67 -0.40
C ALA A 566 -31.00 -2.18 -0.64
N ARG A 567 -31.12 -2.99 0.41
CA ARG A 567 -30.98 -4.44 0.32
C ARG A 567 -32.14 -5.04 -0.47
N ARG A 568 -31.85 -6.08 -1.27
CA ARG A 568 -32.82 -6.79 -2.11
C ARG A 568 -32.67 -8.30 -1.90
N ARG A 569 -33.80 -9.02 -2.02
CA ARG A 569 -33.86 -10.48 -1.96
C ARG A 569 -34.48 -11.08 -3.22
N VAL A 570 -34.08 -12.29 -3.56
CA VAL A 570 -34.77 -13.17 -4.52
C VAL A 570 -35.38 -14.33 -3.75
N TRP A 571 -36.60 -14.71 -4.11
CA TRP A 571 -37.23 -15.93 -3.61
C TRP A 571 -36.90 -17.07 -4.56
N GLN A 572 -36.12 -18.05 -4.12
CA GLN A 572 -35.65 -19.16 -4.95
C GLN A 572 -35.83 -20.48 -4.22
N ALA A 573 -36.44 -21.47 -4.88
CA ALA A 573 -36.66 -22.82 -4.36
C ALA A 573 -37.25 -22.86 -2.93
N GLY A 574 -38.16 -21.92 -2.61
CA GLY A 574 -38.82 -21.85 -1.30
C GLY A 574 -38.05 -21.10 -0.20
N GLY A 575 -36.97 -20.38 -0.54
CA GLY A 575 -36.20 -19.62 0.43
C GLY A 575 -35.68 -18.26 -0.07
N ASP A 576 -35.26 -17.43 0.89
CA ASP A 576 -34.67 -16.11 0.62
C ASP A 576 -33.19 -16.21 0.27
N ARG A 577 -32.81 -15.51 -0.81
CA ARG A 577 -31.41 -15.32 -1.22
C ARG A 577 -31.11 -13.82 -1.39
N PRO A 578 -29.91 -13.34 -1.04
CA PRO A 578 -29.47 -11.99 -1.39
C PRO A 578 -29.46 -11.80 -2.92
N ALA A 579 -29.93 -10.65 -3.41
CA ALA A 579 -30.04 -10.38 -4.84
C ALA A 579 -28.80 -9.68 -5.46
N ASN A 580 -27.99 -8.98 -4.66
CA ASN A 580 -26.84 -8.16 -5.06
C ASN A 580 -27.04 -7.35 -6.36
N PRO A 581 -27.84 -6.26 -6.36
CA PRO A 581 -28.00 -5.45 -7.57
C PRO A 581 -26.71 -4.73 -7.98
N ASP A 582 -26.55 -4.49 -9.29
CA ASP A 582 -25.42 -3.73 -9.83
C ASP A 582 -25.42 -2.29 -9.25
N PRO A 583 -24.36 -1.89 -8.53
CA PRO A 583 -24.30 -0.56 -7.93
C PRO A 583 -23.91 0.54 -8.93
N TYR A 584 -23.35 0.19 -10.09
CA TYR A 584 -22.78 1.14 -11.04
C TYR A 584 -23.53 1.22 -12.37
N ASN A 585 -24.40 0.25 -12.68
CA ASN A 585 -25.15 0.23 -13.93
C ASN A 585 -26.66 0.15 -13.69
N HIS A 586 -27.39 0.99 -14.42
CA HIS A 586 -28.82 1.26 -14.22
C HIS A 586 -29.55 1.36 -15.55
N PHE A 587 -30.86 1.08 -15.57
CA PHE A 587 -31.70 1.33 -16.74
C PHE A 587 -32.20 2.78 -16.76
N GLY A 588 -32.37 3.36 -17.94
CA GLY A 588 -33.07 4.63 -18.11
C GLY A 588 -34.56 4.51 -17.77
N GLY A 589 -35.16 5.60 -17.30
CA GLY A 589 -36.60 5.68 -16.97
C GLY A 589 -36.97 5.09 -15.60
N GLN A 590 -35.98 4.81 -14.74
CA GLN A 590 -36.22 4.30 -13.38
C GLN A 590 -35.80 5.33 -12.32
N THR A 591 -36.38 5.21 -11.12
CA THR A 591 -35.96 5.97 -9.94
C THR A 591 -34.97 5.16 -9.11
N LEU A 592 -33.81 5.77 -8.82
CA LEU A 592 -32.79 5.21 -7.95
C LEU A 592 -32.92 5.76 -6.53
N TYR A 593 -32.52 4.96 -5.54
CA TYR A 593 -32.60 5.31 -4.13
C TYR A 593 -31.25 5.16 -3.41
N PRO A 594 -30.22 5.95 -3.79
CA PRO A 594 -28.93 5.89 -3.12
C PRO A 594 -29.04 6.36 -1.67
N ARG A 595 -28.38 5.64 -0.76
CA ARG A 595 -28.23 6.02 0.65
C ARG A 595 -26.91 6.73 0.83
N ILE A 596 -26.98 7.98 1.27
CA ILE A 596 -25.79 8.79 1.48
C ILE A 596 -25.26 8.53 2.89
N LEU A 597 -24.00 8.12 2.95
CA LEU A 597 -23.28 7.92 4.20
C LEU A 597 -22.12 8.91 4.32
N LEU A 598 -21.68 9.15 5.56
CA LEU A 598 -20.52 9.98 5.86
C LEU A 598 -19.56 9.19 6.74
N SER A 599 -18.38 8.89 6.21
CA SER A 599 -17.29 8.28 6.98
C SER A 599 -16.38 9.39 7.52
N HIS A 600 -16.42 9.64 8.84
CA HIS A 600 -15.83 10.81 9.48
C HIS A 600 -14.93 10.43 10.67
N PHE A 601 -13.68 10.89 10.63
CA PHE A 601 -12.66 10.68 11.67
C PHE A 601 -11.82 11.95 11.87
N GLY A 602 -12.49 13.06 12.19
CA GLY A 602 -11.83 14.34 12.38
C GLY A 602 -12.47 15.15 13.50
N LYS A 603 -12.33 16.48 13.41
CA LYS A 603 -12.96 17.41 14.35
C LYS A 603 -14.48 17.26 14.35
N PRO A 604 -15.16 17.48 15.50
CA PRO A 604 -16.62 17.39 15.59
C PRO A 604 -17.33 18.14 14.47
N LEU A 605 -18.31 17.46 13.85
CA LEU A 605 -19.15 18.05 12.81
C LEU A 605 -20.06 19.16 13.41
N PRO A 606 -20.45 20.18 12.62
CA PRO A 606 -21.47 21.15 13.01
C PRO A 606 -22.78 20.47 13.41
N SER A 607 -23.70 21.15 14.11
CA SER A 607 -24.97 20.53 14.56
C SER A 607 -25.98 20.24 13.43
N GLN A 608 -25.82 20.89 12.28
CA GLN A 608 -26.67 20.74 11.11
C GLN A 608 -25.80 20.60 9.86
N LEU A 609 -26.18 19.67 8.98
CA LEU A 609 -25.55 19.43 7.70
C LEU A 609 -26.55 19.65 6.56
N LYS A 610 -26.02 20.02 5.40
CA LYS A 610 -26.77 20.09 4.14
C LYS A 610 -26.13 19.16 3.13
N VAL A 611 -26.90 18.18 2.64
CA VAL A 611 -26.49 17.29 1.55
C VAL A 611 -27.01 17.89 0.25
N CYS A 612 -26.12 18.33 -0.63
CA CYS A 612 -26.45 18.78 -1.98
C CYS A 612 -26.04 17.70 -2.99
N TRP A 613 -26.87 17.43 -3.98
CA TRP A 613 -26.57 16.46 -5.03
C TRP A 613 -26.92 16.97 -6.41
N GLU A 614 -26.22 16.45 -7.40
CA GLU A 614 -26.42 16.75 -8.81
C GLU A 614 -26.27 15.48 -9.65
N LEU A 615 -27.05 15.39 -10.73
CA LEU A 615 -27.00 14.32 -11.72
C LEU A 615 -26.83 14.93 -13.10
N TRP A 616 -25.79 14.50 -13.81
CA TRP A 616 -25.45 14.98 -15.14
C TRP A 616 -25.44 13.82 -16.13
N LEU A 617 -26.11 13.97 -17.27
CA LEU A 617 -26.00 13.06 -18.42
C LEU A 617 -25.20 13.76 -19.51
N GLY A 618 -23.98 13.30 -19.76
CA GLY A 618 -23.01 14.06 -20.55
C GLY A 618 -22.79 15.45 -19.95
N GLU A 619 -22.99 16.49 -20.75
CA GLU A 619 -22.85 17.90 -20.32
C GLU A 619 -24.17 18.50 -19.76
N THR A 620 -25.27 17.74 -19.77
CA THR A 620 -26.58 18.24 -19.36
C THR A 620 -26.89 17.86 -17.92
N GLN A 621 -27.16 18.84 -17.06
CA GLN A 621 -27.70 18.59 -15.72
C GLN A 621 -29.16 18.17 -15.83
N VAL A 622 -29.49 16.96 -15.38
CA VAL A 622 -30.83 16.38 -15.48
C VAL A 622 -31.52 16.22 -14.13
N GLY A 623 -30.79 16.43 -13.03
CA GLY A 623 -31.36 16.42 -11.69
C GLY A 623 -30.45 17.12 -10.69
N HIS A 624 -31.04 17.70 -9.66
CA HIS A 624 -30.33 18.25 -8.51
C HIS A 624 -31.26 18.30 -7.30
N GLY A 625 -30.70 18.45 -6.11
CA GLY A 625 -31.49 18.66 -4.90
C GLY A 625 -30.64 18.91 -3.68
N GLU A 626 -31.31 19.29 -2.60
CA GLU A 626 -30.69 19.50 -1.29
C GLU A 626 -31.55 18.94 -0.17
N VAL A 627 -30.91 18.44 0.88
CA VAL A 627 -31.56 17.93 2.07
C VAL A 627 -30.83 18.47 3.30
N LEU A 628 -31.57 19.16 4.17
CA LEU A 628 -31.08 19.58 5.48
C LEU A 628 -31.32 18.47 6.50
N ILE A 629 -30.29 18.13 7.25
CA ILE A 629 -30.35 17.07 8.27
C ILE A 629 -29.65 17.53 9.56
N PRO A 630 -30.16 17.13 10.74
CA PRO A 630 -29.37 17.23 11.96
C PRO A 630 -28.18 16.27 11.86
N THR A 631 -27.06 16.62 12.48
CA THR A 631 -25.87 15.76 12.50
C THR A 631 -26.17 14.47 13.27
N PRO A 632 -26.03 13.29 12.63
CA PRO A 632 -26.29 12.03 13.30
C PRO A 632 -25.30 11.78 14.45
N SER A 633 -25.80 11.21 15.55
CA SER A 633 -24.95 10.69 16.63
C SER A 633 -24.51 9.25 16.33
N GLY A 634 -23.33 8.86 16.80
CA GLY A 634 -22.85 7.49 16.75
C GLY A 634 -21.51 7.35 16.02
N GLU A 635 -21.13 6.10 15.74
CA GLU A 635 -19.87 5.78 15.09
C GLU A 635 -19.97 5.79 13.57
N SER A 636 -18.85 6.14 12.93
CA SER A 636 -18.67 6.12 11.48
C SER A 636 -18.84 4.71 10.88
N PRO A 637 -19.42 4.57 9.68
CA PRO A 637 -20.06 5.62 8.88
C PRO A 637 -21.45 6.01 9.39
N LEU A 638 -21.75 7.30 9.30
CA LEU A 638 -23.03 7.92 9.66
C LEU A 638 -24.00 7.86 8.47
N PHE A 639 -25.24 7.42 8.70
CA PHE A 639 -26.29 7.53 7.68
C PHE A 639 -26.85 8.97 7.68
N LEU A 640 -26.79 9.62 6.52
CA LEU A 640 -27.25 11.01 6.36
C LEU A 640 -28.70 11.06 5.88
N CYS A 641 -28.96 10.50 4.70
CA CYS A 641 -30.29 10.49 4.09
C CYS A 641 -30.38 9.42 2.99
N GLN A 642 -31.61 9.10 2.59
CA GLN A 642 -31.88 8.36 1.36
C GLN A 642 -32.45 9.35 0.33
N LEU A 643 -31.84 9.39 -0.85
CA LEU A 643 -32.30 10.25 -1.94
C LEU A 643 -33.26 9.49 -2.86
N SER A 644 -34.00 10.23 -3.69
CA SER A 644 -34.80 9.72 -4.80
C SER A 644 -34.31 10.41 -6.06
N VAL A 645 -33.66 9.66 -6.95
CA VAL A 645 -32.98 10.20 -8.12
C VAL A 645 -33.62 9.61 -9.37
N GLU A 646 -34.37 10.42 -10.11
CA GLU A 646 -35.01 10.00 -11.36
C GLU A 646 -33.98 9.96 -12.49
N ILE A 647 -33.88 8.81 -13.16
CA ILE A 647 -33.06 8.64 -14.36
C ILE A 647 -33.96 8.82 -15.58
N PRO A 648 -33.71 9.82 -16.44
CA PRO A 648 -34.45 9.96 -17.69
C PRO A 648 -34.41 8.67 -18.54
N PRO A 649 -35.46 8.35 -19.31
CA PRO A 649 -35.39 7.32 -20.33
C PRO A 649 -34.26 7.64 -21.32
N VAL A 650 -33.53 6.62 -21.74
CA VAL A 650 -32.46 6.73 -22.75
C VAL A 650 -32.76 5.78 -23.90
N SER A 651 -32.42 6.19 -25.12
CA SER A 651 -32.52 5.34 -26.32
C SER A 651 -31.21 4.62 -26.65
N ASN A 652 -30.07 5.13 -26.16
CA ASN A 652 -28.75 4.57 -26.36
C ASN A 652 -28.02 4.51 -25.01
N LEU A 653 -27.02 3.64 -24.91
CA LEU A 653 -26.09 3.64 -23.78
C LEU A 653 -25.48 5.02 -23.58
N THR A 654 -25.58 5.55 -22.37
CA THR A 654 -24.90 6.77 -21.94
C THR A 654 -24.33 6.62 -20.54
N HIS A 655 -23.73 7.69 -20.02
CA HIS A 655 -23.19 7.71 -18.67
C HIS A 655 -23.78 8.89 -17.89
N ALA A 656 -24.00 8.65 -16.59
CA ALA A 656 -24.34 9.69 -15.65
C ALA A 656 -23.17 9.98 -14.71
N LEU A 657 -22.95 11.25 -14.41
CA LEU A 657 -22.11 11.68 -13.29
C LEU A 657 -23.02 12.08 -12.13
N PHE A 658 -22.98 11.31 -11.05
CA PHE A 658 -23.69 11.63 -9.81
C PHE A 658 -22.71 12.22 -8.82
N MET A 659 -23.00 13.43 -8.34
CA MET A 659 -22.13 14.15 -7.41
C MET A 659 -22.89 14.46 -6.13
N VAL A 660 -22.21 14.31 -4.99
CA VAL A 660 -22.76 14.67 -3.68
C VAL A 660 -21.74 15.53 -2.94
N LYS A 661 -22.25 16.59 -2.32
CA LYS A 661 -21.51 17.52 -1.48
C LYS A 661 -22.21 17.63 -0.12
N VAL A 662 -21.44 17.58 0.96
CA VAL A 662 -21.94 17.78 2.32
C VAL A 662 -21.36 19.08 2.85
N GLU A 663 -22.24 19.99 3.23
CA GLU A 663 -21.91 21.31 3.78
C GLU A 663 -22.32 21.39 5.26
N GLY A 664 -21.60 22.18 6.05
CA GLY A 664 -21.96 22.50 7.42
C GLY A 664 -21.32 23.81 7.86
N ALA A 665 -22.08 24.64 8.57
CA ALA A 665 -21.68 26.01 8.95
C ALA A 665 -21.19 26.89 7.78
N GLY A 666 -21.70 26.67 6.56
CA GLY A 666 -21.36 27.44 5.36
C GLY A 666 -20.13 26.93 4.60
N GLU A 667 -19.46 25.88 5.08
CA GLU A 667 -18.25 25.30 4.47
C GLU A 667 -18.54 23.93 3.85
N VAL A 668 -17.78 23.57 2.81
CA VAL A 668 -17.82 22.23 2.22
C VAL A 668 -16.98 21.28 3.08
N ILE A 669 -17.64 20.35 3.75
CA ILE A 669 -16.98 19.37 4.63
C ILE A 669 -16.39 18.23 3.80
N ALA A 670 -17.16 17.72 2.85
CA ALA A 670 -16.75 16.62 1.97
C ALA A 670 -17.54 16.65 0.66
N ARG A 671 -16.95 16.09 -0.39
CA ARG A 671 -17.62 15.86 -1.67
C ARG A 671 -17.14 14.55 -2.25
N ASN A 672 -17.99 13.90 -3.05
CA ASN A 672 -17.60 12.74 -3.81
C ASN A 672 -18.49 12.62 -5.07
N ARG A 673 -18.04 11.80 -6.02
CA ARG A 673 -18.69 11.60 -7.32
C ARG A 673 -18.57 10.15 -7.77
N TRP A 674 -19.58 9.69 -8.51
CA TRP A 674 -19.66 8.34 -9.06
C TRP A 674 -20.13 8.41 -10.51
N ARG A 675 -19.55 7.57 -11.38
CA ARG A 675 -20.04 7.40 -12.75
C ARG A 675 -20.96 6.19 -12.80
N TRP A 676 -22.13 6.38 -13.38
CA TRP A 676 -23.09 5.31 -13.61
C TRP A 676 -23.25 5.05 -15.10
N GLY A 677 -23.31 3.77 -15.49
CA GLY A 677 -23.74 3.38 -16.82
C GLY A 677 -25.26 3.40 -16.89
N ILE A 678 -25.82 4.11 -17.86
CA ILE A 678 -27.27 4.21 -18.07
C ILE A 678 -27.64 3.54 -19.38
N TYR A 679 -28.37 2.43 -19.29
CA TYR A 679 -28.69 1.55 -20.40
C TYR A 679 -30.16 1.67 -20.80
N PRO A 680 -30.51 1.59 -22.09
CA PRO A 680 -31.87 1.28 -22.49
C PRO A 680 -32.19 -0.18 -22.12
N ARG A 681 -33.49 -0.50 -21.97
CA ARG A 681 -33.90 -1.90 -21.80
C ARG A 681 -33.75 -2.65 -23.13
N PRO A 682 -33.20 -3.87 -23.15
CA PRO A 682 -33.14 -4.67 -24.37
C PRO A 682 -34.53 -4.96 -24.93
N GLN A 683 -34.64 -4.90 -26.26
CA GLN A 683 -35.82 -5.33 -27.01
C GLN A 683 -35.56 -6.75 -27.52
N TRP A 684 -35.63 -7.73 -26.63
CA TRP A 684 -35.25 -9.13 -26.92
C TRP A 684 -35.96 -9.71 -28.14
N GLU A 685 -37.21 -9.30 -28.38
CA GLU A 685 -38.04 -9.71 -29.51
C GLU A 685 -37.42 -9.39 -30.88
N THR A 686 -36.52 -8.40 -30.97
CA THR A 686 -35.86 -8.04 -32.23
C THR A 686 -34.77 -9.04 -32.64
N LEU A 687 -34.38 -9.96 -31.74
CA LEU A 687 -33.39 -10.99 -32.04
C LEU A 687 -33.97 -12.18 -32.84
N GLY A 688 -35.29 -12.29 -32.98
CA GLY A 688 -35.90 -13.48 -33.59
C GLY A 688 -35.76 -14.71 -32.68
N GLN A 689 -35.21 -15.82 -33.19
CA GLN A 689 -34.94 -17.03 -32.40
C GLN A 689 -33.46 -17.17 -32.07
N VAL A 690 -33.17 -17.40 -30.78
CA VAL A 690 -31.82 -17.70 -30.26
C VAL A 690 -31.84 -19.10 -29.65
N ALA A 691 -30.97 -19.97 -30.14
CA ALA A 691 -30.79 -21.30 -29.59
C ALA A 691 -29.92 -21.24 -28.31
N LEU A 692 -30.28 -22.01 -27.29
CA LEU A 692 -29.53 -22.15 -26.04
C LEU A 692 -28.90 -23.54 -25.95
N TYR A 693 -27.57 -23.62 -25.84
CA TYR A 693 -26.87 -24.86 -25.54
C TYR A 693 -26.17 -24.78 -24.17
N GLU A 694 -26.78 -25.44 -23.17
CA GLU A 694 -26.34 -25.38 -21.78
C GLU A 694 -26.52 -26.72 -21.06
N PRO A 695 -25.55 -27.66 -21.15
CA PRO A 695 -25.68 -28.96 -20.52
C PRO A 695 -25.77 -28.92 -18.98
N ALA A 696 -25.44 -27.78 -18.36
CA ALA A 696 -25.41 -27.59 -16.91
C ALA A 696 -26.56 -26.73 -16.34
N PHE A 697 -27.56 -26.34 -17.16
CA PHE A 697 -28.72 -25.56 -16.73
C PHE A 697 -28.40 -24.17 -16.12
N CYS A 698 -27.29 -23.54 -16.55
CA CYS A 698 -26.84 -22.22 -16.09
C CYS A 698 -27.80 -21.06 -16.40
N PHE A 699 -28.63 -21.14 -17.44
CA PHE A 699 -29.53 -20.07 -17.88
C PHE A 699 -30.88 -20.04 -17.16
N GLU A 700 -31.20 -21.03 -16.32
CA GLU A 700 -32.50 -21.07 -15.61
C GLU A 700 -32.73 -19.83 -14.73
N GLU A 701 -31.65 -19.28 -14.18
CA GLU A 701 -31.71 -18.11 -13.28
C GLU A 701 -31.64 -16.77 -14.04
N TRP A 702 -31.58 -16.78 -15.38
CA TRP A 702 -31.42 -15.57 -16.19
C TRP A 702 -32.75 -14.88 -16.51
N GLU A 703 -33.88 -15.58 -16.32
CA GLU A 703 -35.24 -15.10 -16.66
C GLU A 703 -35.34 -14.61 -18.12
N LEU A 704 -34.64 -15.27 -19.06
CA LEU A 704 -34.69 -14.92 -20.48
C LEU A 704 -36.08 -15.21 -21.09
N PRO A 705 -36.58 -14.39 -22.05
CA PRO A 705 -37.88 -14.62 -22.68
C PRO A 705 -37.93 -15.92 -23.50
N THR A 706 -38.77 -16.86 -23.08
CA THR A 706 -38.84 -18.23 -23.65
C THR A 706 -39.31 -18.28 -25.12
N GLU A 707 -39.96 -17.24 -25.59
CA GLU A 707 -40.41 -17.08 -26.97
C GLU A 707 -39.24 -16.75 -27.92
N VAL A 708 -38.19 -16.12 -27.41
CA VAL A 708 -36.95 -15.77 -28.13
C VAL A 708 -35.89 -16.86 -27.92
N PHE A 709 -35.70 -17.29 -26.68
CA PHE A 709 -34.62 -18.20 -26.30
C PHE A 709 -35.11 -19.64 -26.11
N ARG A 710 -34.60 -20.57 -26.91
CA ARG A 710 -35.03 -21.98 -26.91
C ARG A 710 -33.87 -22.94 -26.75
N ARG A 711 -33.97 -23.87 -25.80
CA ARG A 711 -32.98 -24.92 -25.60
C ARG A 711 -32.85 -25.82 -26.83
N CYS A 712 -31.61 -26.14 -27.19
CA CYS A 712 -31.29 -27.14 -28.19
C CYS A 712 -30.29 -28.19 -27.64
N ALA A 713 -30.40 -29.42 -28.13
CA ALA A 713 -29.44 -30.50 -27.85
C ALA A 713 -28.65 -30.92 -29.11
N GLN A 714 -29.04 -30.39 -30.27
CA GLN A 714 -28.50 -30.66 -31.60
C GLN A 714 -28.14 -29.32 -32.26
N PRO A 715 -27.33 -29.32 -33.33
CA PRO A 715 -27.02 -28.10 -34.06
C PRO A 715 -28.30 -27.36 -34.46
N PRO A 716 -28.43 -26.06 -34.14
CA PRO A 716 -29.61 -25.29 -34.52
C PRO A 716 -29.62 -24.99 -36.03
N GLU A 717 -30.77 -24.54 -36.54
CA GLU A 717 -30.89 -24.09 -37.94
C GLU A 717 -29.94 -22.91 -38.21
N ARG A 718 -29.40 -22.80 -39.44
CA ARG A 718 -28.39 -21.78 -39.79
C ARG A 718 -28.88 -20.34 -39.62
N GLU A 719 -30.19 -20.10 -39.71
CA GLU A 719 -30.78 -18.77 -39.51
C GLU A 719 -30.84 -18.35 -38.03
N SER A 720 -30.59 -19.27 -37.10
CA SER A 720 -30.58 -19.00 -35.65
C SER A 720 -29.17 -18.73 -35.12
N VAL A 721 -29.04 -17.81 -34.17
CA VAL A 721 -27.80 -17.62 -33.38
C VAL A 721 -27.81 -18.55 -32.17
N LEU A 722 -26.65 -19.11 -31.84
CA LEU A 722 -26.45 -19.97 -30.68
C LEU A 722 -25.84 -19.19 -29.51
N LEU A 723 -26.45 -19.24 -28.33
CA LEU A 723 -25.85 -18.86 -27.06
C LEU A 723 -25.51 -20.13 -26.27
N ALA A 724 -24.24 -20.31 -25.92
CA ALA A 724 -23.76 -21.53 -25.28
C ALA A 724 -22.91 -21.26 -24.03
N THR A 725 -22.91 -22.20 -23.09
CA THR A 725 -21.99 -22.23 -21.92
C THR A 725 -21.02 -23.41 -21.95
N ALA A 726 -20.94 -24.10 -23.09
CA ALA A 726 -20.10 -25.25 -23.32
C ALA A 726 -19.74 -25.36 -24.81
N LEU A 727 -18.73 -26.16 -25.11
CA LEU A 727 -18.29 -26.45 -26.49
C LEU A 727 -18.82 -27.83 -26.90
N PRO A 728 -19.93 -27.92 -27.66
CA PRO A 728 -20.36 -29.20 -28.20
C PRO A 728 -19.41 -29.69 -29.30
N ASP A 729 -19.28 -31.01 -29.45
CA ASP A 729 -18.41 -31.64 -30.46
C ASP A 729 -18.76 -31.21 -31.90
N TRP A 730 -20.01 -30.82 -32.16
CA TRP A 730 -20.48 -30.37 -33.46
C TRP A 730 -20.29 -28.86 -33.72
N LEU A 731 -19.81 -28.09 -32.74
CA LEU A 731 -19.75 -26.63 -32.83
C LEU A 731 -18.88 -26.17 -34.01
N ASP A 732 -17.69 -26.75 -34.14
CA ASP A 732 -16.71 -26.41 -35.17
C ASP A 732 -17.29 -26.63 -36.58
N ASP A 733 -17.82 -27.83 -36.84
CA ASP A 733 -18.47 -28.18 -38.11
C ASP A 733 -19.69 -27.32 -38.43
N TRP A 734 -20.45 -26.92 -37.41
CA TRP A 734 -21.63 -26.08 -37.58
C TRP A 734 -21.28 -24.62 -37.88
N VAL A 735 -20.27 -24.07 -37.19
CA VAL A 735 -19.74 -22.74 -37.50
C VAL A 735 -19.13 -22.72 -38.90
N ALA A 736 -18.34 -23.74 -39.28
CA ALA A 736 -17.79 -23.88 -40.64
C ALA A 736 -18.86 -23.87 -41.75
N GLN A 737 -20.10 -24.20 -41.39
CA GLN A 737 -21.26 -24.18 -42.26
C GLN A 737 -22.01 -22.83 -42.30
N GLY A 738 -21.45 -21.78 -41.71
CA GLY A 738 -22.09 -20.46 -41.60
C GLY A 738 -22.88 -20.25 -40.31
N GLY A 739 -22.74 -21.15 -39.33
CA GLY A 739 -23.32 -20.99 -38.00
C GLY A 739 -22.72 -19.81 -37.24
N ARG A 740 -23.51 -19.23 -36.34
CA ARG A 740 -23.14 -18.04 -35.57
C ARG A 740 -23.40 -18.22 -34.09
N CYS A 741 -22.38 -18.00 -33.24
CA CYS A 741 -22.55 -18.24 -31.81
C CYS A 741 -21.85 -17.24 -30.89
N LEU A 742 -22.39 -17.11 -29.68
CA LEU A 742 -21.74 -16.52 -28.52
C LEU A 742 -21.56 -17.64 -27.49
N VAL A 743 -20.32 -17.89 -27.09
CA VAL A 743 -19.96 -18.91 -26.09
C VAL A 743 -19.41 -18.23 -24.85
N LEU A 744 -20.14 -18.36 -23.75
CA LEU A 744 -19.72 -17.95 -22.42
C LEU A 744 -18.94 -19.10 -21.79
N LEU A 745 -17.61 -19.04 -21.90
CA LEU A 745 -16.75 -20.13 -21.50
C LEU A 745 -16.61 -20.19 -19.97
N PRO A 746 -17.01 -21.30 -19.32
CA PRO A 746 -16.72 -21.52 -17.92
C PRO A 746 -15.22 -21.83 -17.75
N PRO A 747 -14.74 -22.01 -16.51
CA PRO A 747 -13.39 -22.49 -16.23
C PRO A 747 -13.10 -23.84 -16.92
N LEU A 748 -12.43 -23.78 -18.08
CA LEU A 748 -12.10 -24.92 -18.91
C LEU A 748 -10.60 -24.92 -19.19
N LYS A 749 -9.85 -25.85 -18.56
CA LYS A 749 -8.38 -25.87 -18.60
C LYS A 749 -7.75 -25.90 -20.00
N SER A 750 -8.47 -26.41 -21.00
CA SER A 750 -7.99 -26.47 -22.39
C SER A 750 -8.11 -25.14 -23.15
N HIS A 751 -8.90 -24.19 -22.66
CA HIS A 751 -9.23 -22.93 -23.36
C HIS A 751 -9.11 -21.68 -22.49
N THR A 752 -9.02 -21.84 -21.17
CA THR A 752 -8.97 -20.74 -20.20
C THR A 752 -7.86 -20.93 -19.18
N GLN A 753 -7.39 -19.82 -18.63
CA GLN A 753 -6.38 -19.78 -17.58
C GLN A 753 -6.83 -18.87 -16.45
N ALA A 754 -6.61 -19.32 -15.20
CA ALA A 754 -6.90 -18.53 -14.01
C ALA A 754 -5.92 -17.35 -13.91
N MET A 755 -6.43 -16.14 -13.71
CA MET A 755 -5.63 -14.95 -13.45
C MET A 755 -6.47 -13.79 -12.89
N PRO A 756 -5.88 -12.90 -12.06
CA PRO A 756 -6.64 -11.84 -11.39
C PRO A 756 -7.10 -10.78 -12.39
N PHE A 757 -8.30 -10.25 -12.21
CA PHE A 757 -8.97 -9.43 -13.21
C PHE A 757 -8.41 -8.01 -13.27
N TRP A 758 -8.30 -7.29 -12.15
CA TRP A 758 -7.87 -5.88 -12.12
C TRP A 758 -6.41 -5.73 -11.74
N ARG A 759 -6.04 -6.26 -10.57
CA ARG A 759 -4.86 -5.75 -9.84
C ARG A 759 -3.49 -5.99 -10.48
N GLU A 760 -3.36 -6.92 -11.42
CA GLU A 760 -2.07 -7.26 -12.07
C GLU A 760 -2.07 -6.99 -13.59
N ALA A 761 -3.07 -6.26 -14.10
CA ALA A 761 -3.23 -6.07 -15.53
C ALA A 761 -3.70 -4.67 -15.90
N THR A 762 -3.47 -4.35 -17.17
CA THR A 762 -4.16 -3.24 -17.82
C THR A 762 -4.94 -3.73 -19.03
N HIS A 763 -6.03 -3.04 -19.34
CA HIS A 763 -7.01 -3.52 -20.29
C HIS A 763 -7.00 -2.70 -21.57
N ARG A 764 -7.22 -3.42 -22.68
CA ARG A 764 -7.32 -2.85 -24.01
C ARG A 764 -8.57 -3.34 -24.70
N PHE A 765 -9.30 -2.38 -25.26
CA PHE A 765 -10.46 -2.61 -26.11
C PHE A 765 -10.04 -2.28 -27.55
N LEU A 766 -10.15 -3.26 -28.44
CA LEU A 766 -9.69 -3.17 -29.82
C LEU A 766 -10.84 -2.86 -30.76
N PRO A 767 -10.66 -2.02 -31.81
CA PRO A 767 -11.73 -1.67 -32.73
C PRO A 767 -12.45 -2.89 -33.30
N HIS A 768 -13.77 -2.90 -33.17
CA HIS A 768 -14.63 -3.98 -33.64
C HIS A 768 -16.06 -3.45 -33.86
N PRO A 769 -16.81 -3.93 -34.87
CA PRO A 769 -18.16 -3.44 -35.15
C PRO A 769 -19.15 -3.62 -33.98
N VAL A 770 -18.88 -4.55 -33.06
CA VAL A 770 -19.73 -4.73 -31.87
C VAL A 770 -19.81 -3.48 -31.00
N TRP A 771 -18.77 -2.63 -31.00
CA TRP A 771 -18.78 -1.40 -30.21
C TRP A 771 -19.75 -0.36 -30.76
N GLU A 772 -19.97 -0.35 -32.08
CA GLU A 772 -20.99 0.49 -32.71
C GLU A 772 -22.38 0.06 -32.22
N ARG A 773 -22.63 -1.25 -32.10
CA ARG A 773 -23.88 -1.79 -31.57
C ARG A 773 -24.07 -1.49 -30.09
N LEU A 774 -23.00 -1.58 -29.31
CA LEU A 774 -23.01 -1.17 -27.90
C LEU A 774 -23.18 0.35 -27.73
N GLY A 775 -22.87 1.14 -28.76
CA GLY A 775 -22.85 2.61 -28.73
C GLY A 775 -21.67 3.19 -27.94
N TRP A 776 -20.73 2.34 -27.51
CA TRP A 776 -19.57 2.75 -26.72
C TRP A 776 -18.46 1.69 -26.78
N MET A 777 -17.25 2.12 -27.12
CA MET A 777 -16.02 1.37 -26.89
C MET A 777 -15.35 1.90 -25.61
N PRO A 778 -15.18 1.09 -24.55
CA PRO A 778 -14.43 1.51 -23.38
C PRO A 778 -12.98 1.86 -23.73
N GLN A 779 -12.41 2.84 -23.04
CA GLN A 779 -11.00 3.19 -23.22
C GLN A 779 -10.09 2.48 -22.20
N HIS A 780 -10.62 2.22 -20.99
CA HIS A 780 -9.95 1.60 -19.85
C HIS A 780 -11.03 1.02 -18.91
N LEU A 781 -10.63 0.13 -18.01
CA LEU A 781 -11.51 -0.37 -16.95
C LEU A 781 -11.91 0.74 -15.97
N ASN A 782 -13.17 0.71 -15.57
CA ASN A 782 -13.74 1.58 -14.53
C ASN A 782 -14.93 0.88 -13.86
N GLU A 783 -15.50 1.50 -12.85
CA GLU A 783 -16.56 0.94 -12.00
C GLU A 783 -17.77 0.38 -12.80
N ARG A 784 -18.06 0.90 -14.00
CA ARG A 784 -19.17 0.41 -14.83
C ARG A 784 -18.93 -0.97 -15.44
N LEU A 785 -17.67 -1.40 -15.55
CA LEU A 785 -17.30 -2.72 -16.07
C LEU A 785 -17.02 -3.73 -14.95
N PHE A 786 -17.13 -3.31 -13.69
CA PHE A 786 -16.87 -4.13 -12.51
C PHE A 786 -17.69 -5.43 -12.47
N ALA A 787 -18.95 -5.38 -12.86
CA ALA A 787 -19.84 -6.55 -12.84
C ALA A 787 -19.43 -7.66 -13.84
N PHE A 788 -18.60 -7.33 -14.83
CA PHE A 788 -18.06 -8.28 -15.81
C PHE A 788 -16.77 -8.98 -15.36
N SER A 789 -16.34 -8.75 -14.11
CA SER A 789 -15.09 -9.32 -13.59
C SER A 789 -15.06 -10.84 -13.68
N THR A 790 -13.87 -11.40 -13.91
CA THR A 790 -13.69 -12.84 -14.04
C THR A 790 -12.31 -13.27 -13.59
N ASP A 791 -12.23 -14.43 -12.96
CA ASP A 791 -10.96 -15.04 -12.54
C ASP A 791 -10.26 -15.77 -13.69
N TYR A 792 -10.81 -15.74 -14.92
CA TYR A 792 -10.31 -16.51 -16.05
C TYR A 792 -10.18 -15.67 -17.31
N ALA A 793 -9.05 -15.81 -18.02
CA ALA A 793 -8.86 -15.30 -19.36
C ALA A 793 -8.81 -16.46 -20.37
N LEU A 794 -9.07 -16.16 -21.64
CA LEU A 794 -8.93 -17.10 -22.76
C LEU A 794 -7.44 -17.31 -23.06
N LEU A 795 -7.07 -18.56 -23.32
CA LEU A 795 -5.72 -18.91 -23.75
C LEU A 795 -5.44 -18.31 -25.14
N PRO A 796 -4.16 -18.04 -25.50
CA PRO A 796 -3.80 -17.35 -26.73
C PRO A 796 -3.85 -18.26 -27.98
N GLN A 797 -4.92 -19.05 -28.11
CA GLN A 797 -5.21 -19.89 -29.26
C GLN A 797 -6.71 -19.89 -29.57
N ALA A 798 -7.06 -20.27 -30.80
CA ALA A 798 -8.45 -20.46 -31.18
C ALA A 798 -9.12 -21.58 -30.37
N CYS A 799 -10.39 -21.38 -30.05
CA CYS A 799 -11.29 -22.36 -29.45
C CYS A 799 -11.86 -23.31 -30.51
N LEU A 800 -12.03 -22.83 -31.74
CA LEU A 800 -12.42 -23.64 -32.89
C LEU A 800 -11.17 -24.15 -33.62
N PRO A 801 -10.98 -25.47 -33.76
CA PRO A 801 -9.88 -26.03 -34.54
C PRO A 801 -9.83 -25.54 -35.99
N SER A 802 -10.97 -25.22 -36.59
CA SER A 802 -11.09 -24.75 -37.97
C SER A 802 -10.97 -23.23 -38.14
N ALA A 803 -10.73 -22.46 -37.07
CA ALA A 803 -10.65 -21.00 -37.12
C ALA A 803 -9.60 -20.50 -38.14
N GLU A 804 -10.07 -19.70 -39.10
CA GLU A 804 -9.22 -19.06 -40.13
C GLU A 804 -8.78 -17.66 -39.69
N GLN A 805 -9.60 -17.01 -38.85
CA GLN A 805 -9.33 -15.68 -38.31
C GLN A 805 -9.59 -15.68 -36.80
N TYR A 806 -8.73 -14.96 -36.07
CA TYR A 806 -8.85 -14.71 -34.64
C TYR A 806 -8.74 -13.21 -34.40
N THR A 807 -9.80 -12.59 -33.91
CA THR A 807 -9.89 -11.14 -33.70
C THR A 807 -10.19 -10.84 -32.23
N PRO A 808 -9.20 -10.42 -31.43
CA PRO A 808 -9.44 -10.03 -30.05
C PRO A 808 -10.23 -8.71 -29.98
N LEU A 809 -11.19 -8.65 -29.05
CA LEU A 809 -12.03 -7.46 -28.81
C LEU A 809 -11.64 -6.80 -27.49
N TRP A 810 -11.53 -7.60 -26.41
CA TRP A 810 -11.10 -7.14 -25.09
C TRP A 810 -9.94 -8.00 -24.63
N GLN A 811 -8.79 -7.36 -24.43
CA GLN A 811 -7.58 -7.99 -23.92
C GLN A 811 -7.18 -7.46 -22.55
N ARG A 812 -6.50 -8.32 -21.80
CA ARG A 812 -5.65 -7.95 -20.67
C ARG A 812 -4.19 -8.03 -21.09
N VAL A 813 -3.39 -7.11 -20.58
CA VAL A 813 -1.93 -7.17 -20.61
C VAL A 813 -1.46 -7.17 -19.17
N ASP A 814 -0.87 -8.27 -18.71
CA ASP A 814 -0.32 -8.34 -17.36
C ASP A 814 0.81 -7.31 -17.23
N THR A 815 0.74 -6.44 -16.22
CA THR A 815 1.62 -5.27 -16.10
C THR A 815 3.01 -5.60 -15.54
N ARG A 816 3.17 -6.80 -14.97
CA ARG A 816 4.44 -7.28 -14.38
C ARG A 816 5.22 -8.15 -15.35
N THR A 817 4.50 -8.90 -16.19
CA THR A 817 5.08 -9.87 -17.12
C THR A 817 4.94 -9.41 -18.57
N GLY A 818 3.90 -8.69 -18.96
CA GLY A 818 3.62 -8.33 -20.36
C GLY A 818 2.98 -9.44 -21.18
N TYR A 819 2.53 -10.54 -20.56
CA TYR A 819 1.69 -11.53 -21.25
C TYR A 819 0.32 -10.94 -21.59
N CYS A 820 -0.18 -11.25 -22.80
CA CYS A 820 -1.47 -10.79 -23.29
C CYS A 820 -2.46 -11.96 -23.41
N HIS A 821 -3.67 -11.76 -22.92
CA HIS A 821 -4.77 -12.71 -23.05
C HIS A 821 -6.06 -11.99 -23.45
N ALA A 822 -7.02 -12.70 -24.02
CA ALA A 822 -8.33 -12.15 -24.33
C ALA A 822 -9.34 -12.49 -23.22
N TYR A 823 -10.27 -11.57 -22.97
CA TYR A 823 -11.52 -11.84 -22.25
C TYR A 823 -12.71 -11.96 -23.19
N LEU A 824 -12.58 -11.40 -24.40
CA LEU A 824 -13.55 -11.49 -25.48
C LEU A 824 -12.80 -11.46 -26.81
N HIS A 825 -13.07 -12.42 -27.69
CA HIS A 825 -12.59 -12.44 -29.07
C HIS A 825 -13.62 -13.05 -30.03
N GLU A 826 -13.46 -12.76 -31.32
CA GLU A 826 -14.19 -13.37 -32.42
C GLU A 826 -13.30 -14.34 -33.18
N GLU A 827 -13.86 -15.50 -33.55
CA GLU A 827 -13.28 -16.44 -34.52
C GLU A 827 -14.18 -16.53 -35.74
N ALA A 828 -13.58 -16.67 -36.92
CA ALA A 828 -14.32 -16.88 -38.16
C ALA A 828 -13.84 -18.13 -38.90
N VAL A 829 -14.79 -18.86 -39.50
CA VAL A 829 -14.56 -20.05 -40.33
C VAL A 829 -15.45 -19.94 -41.56
N GLY A 830 -14.89 -19.60 -42.73
CA GLY A 830 -15.69 -19.27 -43.90
C GLY A 830 -16.68 -18.12 -43.62
N GLU A 831 -17.98 -18.38 -43.77
CA GLU A 831 -19.06 -17.41 -43.46
C GLU A 831 -19.54 -17.47 -41.99
N GLY A 832 -19.03 -18.43 -41.20
CA GLY A 832 -19.40 -18.61 -39.80
C GLY A 832 -18.62 -17.70 -38.86
N LYS A 833 -19.25 -17.35 -37.73
CA LYS A 833 -18.69 -16.45 -36.71
C LYS A 833 -18.96 -16.95 -35.29
N ALA A 834 -17.95 -16.91 -34.44
CA ALA A 834 -18.06 -17.31 -33.04
C ALA A 834 -17.43 -16.27 -32.12
N LEU A 835 -18.20 -15.73 -31.18
CA LEU A 835 -17.68 -14.90 -30.08
C LEU A 835 -17.42 -15.80 -28.87
N PHE A 836 -16.23 -15.73 -28.30
CA PHE A 836 -15.85 -16.44 -27.08
C PHE A 836 -15.55 -15.44 -25.98
N THR A 837 -16.08 -15.66 -24.78
CA THR A 837 -15.82 -14.78 -23.64
C THR A 837 -15.81 -15.51 -22.31
N THR A 838 -14.95 -15.05 -21.39
CA THR A 838 -14.95 -15.44 -19.98
C THR A 838 -15.54 -14.37 -19.07
N LEU A 839 -16.04 -13.26 -19.62
CA LEU A 839 -16.66 -12.19 -18.85
C LEU A 839 -17.86 -12.73 -18.06
N HIS A 840 -17.98 -12.28 -16.83
CA HIS A 840 -19.05 -12.74 -15.94
C HIS A 840 -20.35 -11.98 -16.23
N PHE A 841 -21.45 -12.71 -16.43
CA PHE A 841 -22.79 -12.15 -16.58
C PHE A 841 -23.71 -12.49 -15.39
N THR A 842 -23.46 -13.60 -14.71
CA THR A 842 -24.25 -14.10 -13.57
C THR A 842 -23.44 -15.09 -12.75
N GLY A 843 -23.81 -15.27 -11.48
CA GLY A 843 -23.22 -16.27 -10.60
C GLY A 843 -22.74 -15.67 -9.27
N GLU A 844 -22.23 -16.53 -8.40
CA GLU A 844 -21.61 -16.09 -7.15
C GLU A 844 -20.15 -15.68 -7.42
N HIS A 845 -19.92 -14.37 -7.59
CA HIS A 845 -18.60 -13.81 -7.83
C HIS A 845 -18.43 -12.50 -7.06
N GLY A 846 -18.19 -12.62 -5.76
CA GLY A 846 -18.09 -11.48 -4.83
C GLY A 846 -19.39 -10.67 -4.72
N ASP A 847 -19.25 -9.34 -4.80
CA ASP A 847 -20.34 -8.35 -4.77
C ASP A 847 -20.96 -8.08 -6.16
N THR A 848 -20.56 -8.81 -7.21
CA THR A 848 -21.18 -8.66 -8.54
C THR A 848 -22.63 -9.15 -8.55
N PRO A 849 -23.43 -8.74 -9.56
CA PRO A 849 -24.79 -9.23 -9.72
C PRO A 849 -24.89 -10.74 -9.84
N ARG A 850 -25.69 -11.35 -8.96
CA ARG A 850 -25.89 -12.81 -8.94
C ARG A 850 -26.71 -13.31 -10.12
N THR A 851 -27.69 -12.54 -10.58
CA THR A 851 -28.62 -12.92 -11.65
C THR A 851 -28.67 -11.84 -12.71
N LEU A 852 -28.91 -12.22 -13.97
CA LEU A 852 -28.94 -11.30 -15.11
C LEU A 852 -30.00 -10.20 -14.91
N ARG A 853 -31.10 -10.53 -14.23
CA ARG A 853 -32.18 -9.60 -13.85
C ARG A 853 -31.70 -8.32 -13.19
N TYR A 854 -30.67 -8.38 -12.35
CA TYR A 854 -30.12 -7.23 -11.62
C TYR A 854 -28.80 -6.72 -12.21
N HIS A 855 -28.49 -7.10 -13.45
CA HIS A 855 -27.30 -6.68 -14.18
C HIS A 855 -27.69 -5.95 -15.49
N PRO A 856 -28.01 -4.64 -15.44
CA PRO A 856 -28.42 -3.89 -16.63
C PRO A 856 -27.38 -3.89 -17.74
N ALA A 857 -26.10 -3.75 -17.38
CA ALA A 857 -25.01 -3.81 -18.34
C ALA A 857 -24.91 -5.21 -18.98
N GLY A 858 -25.01 -6.28 -18.20
CA GLY A 858 -24.99 -7.65 -18.71
C GLY A 858 -26.13 -7.96 -19.67
N GLN A 859 -27.35 -7.53 -19.34
CA GLN A 859 -28.51 -7.66 -20.23
C GLN A 859 -28.28 -6.95 -21.57
N TYR A 860 -27.82 -5.71 -21.52
CA TYR A 860 -27.60 -4.92 -22.74
C TYR A 860 -26.41 -5.43 -23.57
N TRP A 861 -25.32 -5.85 -22.93
CA TRP A 861 -24.16 -6.40 -23.62
C TRP A 861 -24.48 -7.75 -24.28
N LEU A 862 -25.20 -8.63 -23.59
CA LEU A 862 -25.66 -9.88 -24.17
C LEU A 862 -26.55 -9.63 -25.39
N TYR A 863 -27.52 -8.71 -25.26
CA TYR A 863 -28.37 -8.30 -26.37
C TYR A 863 -27.56 -7.78 -27.56
N ALA A 864 -26.61 -6.88 -27.33
CA ALA A 864 -25.80 -6.28 -28.39
C ALA A 864 -24.88 -7.30 -29.09
N LEU A 865 -24.27 -8.22 -28.34
CA LEU A 865 -23.41 -9.28 -28.88
C LEU A 865 -24.21 -10.25 -29.76
N LEU A 866 -25.38 -10.70 -29.28
CA LEU A 866 -26.26 -11.57 -30.06
C LEU A 866 -26.81 -10.86 -31.30
N HIS A 867 -27.21 -9.60 -31.17
CA HIS A 867 -27.70 -8.83 -32.30
C HIS A 867 -26.63 -8.61 -33.38
N TYR A 868 -25.38 -8.38 -32.97
CA TYR A 868 -24.24 -8.28 -33.88
C TYR A 868 -24.06 -9.56 -34.71
N LEU A 869 -24.17 -10.74 -34.08
CA LEU A 869 -24.10 -12.03 -34.77
C LEU A 869 -25.28 -12.26 -35.72
N ILE A 870 -26.46 -11.72 -35.43
CA ILE A 870 -27.62 -11.84 -36.34
C ILE A 870 -27.41 -10.98 -37.60
N GLU A 871 -26.83 -9.78 -37.45
CA GLU A 871 -26.65 -8.83 -38.56
C GLU A 871 -25.49 -9.15 -39.51
N ARG A 872 -24.51 -9.92 -39.04
CA ARG A 872 -23.26 -10.24 -39.77
C ARG A 872 -23.22 -11.70 -40.12
#